data_AF-D2UXC0-F1
#
_entry.id   AF-D2UXC0-F1
#
_cell.length_a   1.000
_cell.length_b   1.000
_cell.length_c   1.000
_cell.angle_alpha   90.00
_cell.angle_beta   90.00
_cell.angle_gamma   90.00
#
_symmetry.space_group_name_H-M   'P 1'
#
loop_
_entity.id
_entity.type
_entity.pdbx_description
1 polymer ?
#
loop_
_entity_poly.entity_id
_entity_poly.type
_entity_poly.pdbx_seq_one_letter_code
_entity_poly.pdbx_strand_id
1 'polypeptide(L)'
;MSLDDSYEADKTLRNVNYYLNLNQTFFGFIGFFGSRTIQSVYKRLTSLGYPLIGSYTGAQFLRTPFNRNIINVVRPSYYDEVVSLLDYLFYNKDARKISIFYQTDIFGSDAFTGVVESLQYFGVKLCSQSPYNVTTNNLNDIEQSVKQLAKCNPDSIIIVALTNATQTFLNHVVNSNLFRKDINIVATSINSDTLVRVLGYNISSKIIFNQAVPDPIDITNPLVASFQKARKVYDPNSKDFGSVAELEGYLIGKFTYNLLQRTSGNLTRNNFLNELYYSQEILIDRMRIGTFTDCSNSSGCLNECNQGSKTFWRDRVTSENILKTVDVFTWYSVCTSTPSSIRFPYLIGQIVFKHENYSKINTFLKEGIYNGLSLKNINGNEIHLLTLEYENFQDLISKTIELITSYNVVAITGITGLDNFNEQEQLIFKNLFLQNFTEIPIIGLITEDPNLMSPSGSNFLPSFINLKTSVIEQIATLLEYTFERGFTRISIVYDSKNYKHIYEYLSKLLKIVNLEIESEHNCEENILFNATINPHAILVSCNNVKNVIEQIDNYSNFRNDGLLLVLNDIFLSDNINNLFIKRKLIYSTPFNHFNNSSIYLLELFSMNTKYTQNQEYFKSDIAIEGFYIGDFISFIMDSLSDAGKPITGKSFIEYLYSIENINLHGQVIGTFSNVKLPLCNFGIRQRYVYQLKEKLTEQVYTSKFSTEQCGLQQAIQSLDSSSYSRPFQFIKLVKTSVKYYTDSVIVEYQDDFIEGVNSYFLNLKEDSSKYYPFTFQIVTKLYTDNNDVKSIIKDLISKQHMFAFIDPDISDTLTASYLIEQSNINQIPIISSESSNLIFRKFSKNVFNLLPSIIDQSVALINYFISNFPSKSIIILLENDNYWYENDWINDLSDILEDGFVIKIKIQSLNTYRQVKDDILLIFTQPNNFIQYYYSNIHNLQDKPIIGLISDIYNTIEISEFLYSLNDPSFIYTPVIELLNVSSYVTTKFHQVFQNYNSTFPSSTNKVLNGFITALFIDEVFESFINLKNKSRADFLKKVYEISSFELGDLKIGSFIDCTSTNNSQCMSCNQGIRSMIIAKTIRIGDFVQLIESGRYSYETCGVVASTKDLTSHILLFVLVILITLVIIMIILLSILISYKIITKGKESQYAPISKGTFAFTDIQNSTFLWQTNEKAMKIALSIHNKIMRRNIKIFKGYEVKTVSRK
;
A
#
# COMPACT_ATOMS: atom_id res chain seq x y z
N MET A 1 -8.99 -42.14 -73.01
CA MET A 1 -8.28 -41.37 -74.05
C MET A 1 -7.78 -40.10 -73.40
N SER A 2 -6.54 -39.71 -73.61
CA SER A 2 -5.94 -38.46 -73.10
C SER A 2 -5.12 -37.82 -74.22
N LEU A 3 -5.09 -36.47 -74.26
CA LEU A 3 -4.25 -35.69 -75.18
C LEU A 3 -3.42 -34.72 -74.35
N ASP A 4 -2.19 -34.48 -74.77
CA ASP A 4 -1.31 -33.49 -74.16
C ASP A 4 -1.60 -32.10 -74.74
N ASP A 5 -1.81 -31.11 -73.87
CA ASP A 5 -1.99 -29.71 -74.22
C ASP A 5 -0.78 -28.83 -73.85
N SER A 6 0.27 -29.41 -73.26
CA SER A 6 1.48 -28.73 -72.78
C SER A 6 1.22 -27.49 -71.90
N TYR A 7 0.08 -27.40 -71.22
CA TYR A 7 -0.37 -26.21 -70.47
C TYR A 7 -0.56 -24.96 -71.36
N GLU A 8 -0.80 -25.14 -72.67
CA GLU A 8 -1.04 -24.05 -73.62
C GLU A 8 -2.53 -23.93 -74.00
N ALA A 9 -3.08 -22.72 -73.84
CA ALA A 9 -4.50 -22.44 -74.10
C ALA A 9 -4.95 -22.77 -75.53
N ASP A 10 -4.09 -22.50 -76.52
CA ASP A 10 -4.40 -22.74 -77.95
C ASP A 10 -4.35 -24.22 -78.32
N LYS A 11 -3.45 -24.99 -77.71
CA LYS A 11 -3.42 -26.46 -77.84
C LYS A 11 -4.66 -27.09 -77.20
N THR A 12 -5.05 -26.60 -76.02
CA THR A 12 -6.24 -27.07 -75.31
C THR A 12 -7.50 -26.92 -76.16
N LEU A 13 -7.70 -25.73 -76.75
CA LEU A 13 -8.84 -25.45 -77.62
C LEU A 13 -8.88 -26.36 -78.85
N ARG A 14 -7.72 -26.63 -79.46
CA ARG A 14 -7.59 -27.59 -80.59
C ARG A 14 -7.95 -29.01 -80.17
N ASN A 15 -7.44 -29.49 -79.04
CA ASN A 15 -7.69 -30.83 -78.52
C ASN A 15 -9.19 -31.04 -78.19
N VAL A 16 -9.84 -30.04 -77.59
CA VAL A 16 -11.28 -30.11 -77.30
C VAL A 16 -12.11 -30.13 -78.59
N ASN A 17 -11.78 -29.27 -79.57
CA ASN A 17 -12.49 -29.26 -80.85
C ASN A 17 -12.29 -30.57 -81.62
N TYR A 18 -11.12 -31.21 -81.52
CA TYR A 18 -10.89 -32.53 -82.09
C TYR A 18 -11.86 -33.56 -81.51
N TYR A 19 -11.98 -33.66 -80.18
CA TYR A 19 -12.92 -34.59 -79.54
C TYR A 19 -14.38 -34.31 -79.90
N LEU A 20 -14.79 -33.04 -79.96
CA LEU A 20 -16.16 -32.66 -80.31
C LEU A 20 -16.54 -32.99 -81.77
N ASN A 21 -15.56 -33.11 -82.67
CA ASN A 21 -15.78 -33.37 -84.10
C ASN A 21 -15.71 -34.85 -84.48
N LEU A 22 -15.35 -35.74 -83.54
CA LEU A 22 -15.36 -37.18 -83.78
C LEU A 22 -16.81 -37.70 -83.80
N ASN A 23 -17.09 -38.71 -84.65
CA ASN A 23 -18.41 -39.38 -84.71
C ASN A 23 -18.77 -40.22 -83.47
N GLN A 24 -18.07 -40.04 -82.35
CA GLN A 24 -18.27 -40.75 -81.09
C GLN A 24 -18.99 -39.86 -80.07
N THR A 25 -19.94 -40.42 -79.32
CA THR A 25 -20.67 -39.68 -78.28
C THR A 25 -19.84 -39.61 -76.99
N PHE A 26 -19.22 -38.46 -76.71
CA PHE A 26 -18.51 -38.21 -75.45
C PHE A 26 -19.48 -37.78 -74.34
N PHE A 27 -19.36 -38.35 -73.14
CA PHE A 27 -20.24 -38.03 -72.02
C PHE A 27 -19.91 -36.68 -71.38
N GLY A 28 -18.61 -36.43 -71.12
CA GLY A 28 -18.09 -35.22 -70.47
C GLY A 28 -16.57 -35.23 -70.39
N PHE A 29 -16.00 -34.19 -69.78
CA PHE A 29 -14.56 -34.06 -69.55
C PHE A 29 -14.25 -34.18 -68.07
N ILE A 30 -13.17 -34.87 -67.72
CA ILE A 30 -12.76 -35.13 -66.34
C ILE A 30 -11.31 -34.68 -66.13
N GLY A 31 -11.01 -33.98 -65.04
CA GLY A 31 -9.63 -33.71 -64.62
C GLY A 31 -8.84 -32.72 -65.49
N PHE A 32 -9.48 -31.70 -66.08
CA PHE A 32 -8.74 -30.69 -66.86
C PHE A 32 -7.75 -29.92 -65.98
N PHE A 33 -6.53 -29.74 -66.47
CA PHE A 33 -5.46 -29.08 -65.73
C PHE A 33 -5.24 -27.65 -66.22
N GLY A 34 -5.32 -26.68 -65.31
CA GLY A 34 -4.90 -25.29 -65.54
C GLY A 34 -6.02 -24.26 -65.73
N SER A 35 -5.86 -23.09 -65.10
CA SER A 35 -6.85 -22.01 -65.17
C SER A 35 -6.94 -21.38 -66.56
N ARG A 36 -5.78 -21.10 -67.19
CA ARG A 36 -5.69 -20.48 -68.52
C ARG A 36 -6.17 -21.40 -69.65
N THR A 37 -5.88 -22.69 -69.53
CA THR A 37 -6.31 -23.74 -70.48
C THR A 37 -7.82 -23.94 -70.41
N ILE A 38 -8.40 -24.02 -69.21
CA ILE A 38 -9.85 -24.17 -69.05
C ILE A 38 -10.60 -22.92 -69.52
N GLN A 39 -10.07 -21.72 -69.26
CA GLN A 39 -10.72 -20.49 -69.70
C GLN A 39 -10.92 -20.44 -71.22
N SER A 40 -9.96 -20.93 -72.02
CA SER A 40 -10.07 -20.91 -73.49
C SER A 40 -11.19 -21.78 -74.03
N VAL A 41 -11.59 -22.82 -73.29
CA VAL A 41 -12.64 -23.78 -73.68
C VAL A 41 -13.95 -23.59 -72.90
N TYR A 42 -13.95 -22.81 -71.82
CA TYR A 42 -15.08 -22.63 -70.90
C TYR A 42 -16.39 -22.29 -71.62
N LYS A 43 -16.39 -21.23 -72.45
CA LYS A 43 -17.60 -20.79 -73.19
C LYS A 43 -18.08 -21.85 -74.19
N ARG A 44 -17.16 -22.60 -74.80
CA ARG A 44 -17.48 -23.65 -75.79
C ARG A 44 -18.12 -24.86 -75.14
N LEU A 45 -17.60 -25.31 -74.00
CA LEU A 45 -18.12 -26.47 -73.27
C LEU A 45 -19.48 -26.18 -72.62
N THR A 46 -19.61 -25.01 -72.00
CA THR A 46 -20.84 -24.58 -71.32
C THR A 46 -21.99 -24.35 -72.29
N SER A 47 -21.74 -23.76 -73.46
CA SER A 47 -22.78 -23.56 -74.51
C SER A 47 -23.29 -24.86 -75.13
N LEU A 48 -22.48 -25.92 -75.12
CA LEU A 48 -22.84 -27.23 -75.67
C LEU A 48 -23.38 -28.20 -74.61
N GLY A 49 -23.46 -27.79 -73.34
CA GLY A 49 -24.00 -28.61 -72.23
C GLY A 49 -23.16 -29.84 -71.90
N TYR A 50 -21.83 -29.79 -72.08
CA TYR A 50 -20.94 -30.87 -71.67
C TYR A 50 -20.51 -30.67 -70.20
N PRO A 51 -20.67 -31.68 -69.33
CA PRO A 51 -20.22 -31.58 -67.95
C PRO A 51 -18.69 -31.59 -67.89
N LEU A 52 -18.13 -30.62 -67.16
CA LEU A 52 -16.72 -30.54 -66.80
C LEU A 52 -16.59 -30.91 -65.32
N ILE A 53 -16.01 -32.09 -65.06
CA ILE A 53 -15.99 -32.72 -63.73
C ILE A 53 -14.58 -32.68 -63.15
N GLY A 54 -14.43 -32.09 -61.97
CA GLY A 54 -13.21 -32.15 -61.18
C GLY A 54 -12.00 -31.53 -61.87
N SER A 55 -12.14 -30.31 -62.37
CA SER A 55 -11.00 -29.56 -62.90
C SER A 55 -9.91 -29.37 -61.83
N TYR A 56 -8.66 -29.57 -62.21
CA TYR A 56 -7.48 -29.30 -61.38
C TYR A 56 -7.16 -27.79 -61.42
N THR A 57 -8.07 -26.98 -60.86
CA THR A 57 -7.93 -25.53 -60.68
C THR A 57 -8.99 -25.04 -59.69
N GLY A 58 -8.61 -24.10 -58.84
CA GLY A 58 -9.49 -23.39 -57.91
C GLY A 58 -10.07 -22.09 -58.47
N ALA A 59 -9.98 -21.83 -59.79
CA ALA A 59 -10.31 -20.52 -60.35
C ALA A 59 -11.75 -20.07 -60.03
N GLN A 60 -11.91 -18.78 -59.74
CA GLN A 60 -13.17 -18.23 -59.25
C GLN A 60 -14.26 -18.25 -60.33
N PHE A 61 -13.88 -18.10 -61.60
CA PHE A 61 -14.82 -18.12 -62.74
C PHE A 61 -15.53 -19.47 -62.96
N LEU A 62 -15.05 -20.55 -62.33
CA LEU A 62 -15.71 -21.87 -62.34
C LEU A 62 -16.86 -21.97 -61.32
N ARG A 63 -16.99 -20.97 -60.44
CA ARG A 63 -17.98 -20.91 -59.36
C ARG A 63 -18.94 -19.75 -59.54
N THR A 64 -18.41 -18.59 -59.95
CA THR A 64 -19.19 -17.37 -60.14
C THR A 64 -18.97 -16.78 -61.55
N PRO A 65 -20.03 -16.56 -62.35
CA PRO A 65 -21.43 -16.93 -62.09
C PRO A 65 -21.62 -18.45 -62.08
N PHE A 66 -22.67 -18.92 -61.39
CA PHE A 66 -22.99 -20.34 -61.28
C PHE A 66 -23.30 -20.95 -62.64
N ASN A 67 -22.75 -22.14 -62.91
CA ASN A 67 -23.05 -22.92 -64.10
C ASN A 67 -23.20 -24.39 -63.74
N ARG A 68 -24.39 -24.94 -64.00
CA ARG A 68 -24.76 -26.32 -63.71
C ARG A 68 -23.84 -27.38 -64.33
N ASN A 69 -23.21 -27.07 -65.47
CA ASN A 69 -22.34 -28.01 -66.16
C ASN A 69 -20.92 -28.08 -65.58
N ILE A 70 -20.57 -27.20 -64.63
CA ILE A 70 -19.25 -27.14 -64.01
C ILE A 70 -19.32 -27.72 -62.61
N ILE A 71 -18.69 -28.88 -62.42
CA ILE A 71 -18.70 -29.62 -61.17
C ILE A 71 -17.32 -29.58 -60.56
N ASN A 72 -17.11 -28.70 -59.58
CA ASN A 72 -15.91 -28.73 -58.76
C ASN A 72 -16.07 -29.82 -57.70
N VAL A 73 -15.14 -30.77 -57.66
CA VAL A 73 -15.26 -31.97 -56.82
C VAL A 73 -14.34 -31.87 -55.60
N VAL A 74 -13.04 -31.72 -55.82
CA VAL A 74 -12.04 -31.89 -54.75
C VAL A 74 -11.50 -30.57 -54.25
N ARG A 75 -11.02 -29.71 -55.16
CA ARG A 75 -10.39 -28.46 -54.75
C ARG A 75 -11.40 -27.35 -54.51
N PRO A 76 -11.32 -26.64 -53.37
CA PRO A 76 -12.04 -25.40 -53.17
C PRO A 76 -11.49 -24.25 -54.04
N SER A 77 -11.99 -23.02 -53.88
CA SER A 77 -11.52 -21.91 -54.72
C SER A 77 -10.15 -21.40 -54.29
N TYR A 78 -9.44 -20.71 -55.17
CA TYR A 78 -8.20 -20.01 -54.81
C TYR A 78 -8.44 -18.93 -53.76
N TYR A 79 -9.64 -18.34 -53.73
CA TYR A 79 -10.05 -17.42 -52.67
C TYR A 79 -10.08 -18.14 -51.32
N ASP A 80 -10.71 -19.31 -51.25
CA ASP A 80 -10.80 -20.11 -50.02
C ASP A 80 -9.45 -20.67 -49.58
N GLU A 81 -8.60 -21.03 -50.54
CA GLU A 81 -7.21 -21.44 -50.28
C GLU A 81 -6.45 -20.34 -49.56
N VAL A 82 -6.58 -19.11 -50.05
CA VAL A 82 -5.95 -17.95 -49.43
C VAL A 82 -6.57 -17.62 -48.08
N VAL A 83 -7.89 -17.68 -47.93
CA VAL A 83 -8.57 -17.48 -46.64
C VAL A 83 -8.10 -18.50 -45.60
N SER A 84 -7.96 -19.77 -45.97
CA SER A 84 -7.35 -20.80 -45.12
C SER A 84 -5.92 -20.43 -44.75
N LEU A 85 -5.10 -20.00 -45.71
CA LEU A 85 -3.73 -19.60 -45.39
C LEU A 85 -3.67 -18.39 -44.47
N LEU A 86 -4.51 -17.39 -44.68
CA LEU A 86 -4.59 -16.20 -43.85
C LEU A 86 -5.07 -16.52 -42.43
N ASP A 87 -6.04 -17.43 -42.26
CA ASP A 87 -6.44 -17.94 -40.94
C ASP A 87 -5.26 -18.57 -40.20
N TYR A 88 -4.49 -19.44 -40.87
CA TYR A 88 -3.28 -20.01 -40.26
C TYR A 88 -2.25 -18.93 -39.90
N LEU A 89 -2.03 -17.96 -40.79
CA LEU A 89 -1.07 -16.90 -40.57
C LEU A 89 -1.47 -15.96 -39.43
N PHE A 90 -2.75 -15.63 -39.32
CA PHE A 90 -3.27 -14.71 -38.30
C PHE A 90 -3.44 -15.36 -36.94
N TYR A 91 -3.96 -16.59 -36.90
CA TYR A 91 -4.28 -17.30 -35.67
C TYR A 91 -3.08 -18.12 -35.15
N ASN A 92 -2.40 -18.90 -35.99
CA ASN A 92 -1.31 -19.76 -35.51
C ASN A 92 0.07 -19.09 -35.49
N LYS A 93 0.24 -17.99 -36.24
CA LYS A 93 1.55 -17.34 -36.46
C LYS A 93 1.59 -15.86 -36.09
N ASP A 94 0.48 -15.28 -35.65
CA ASP A 94 0.36 -13.86 -35.29
C ASP A 94 0.90 -12.89 -36.35
N ALA A 95 0.95 -13.32 -37.62
CA ALA A 95 1.54 -12.54 -38.69
C ALA A 95 0.64 -11.36 -39.03
N ARG A 96 1.22 -10.18 -39.27
CA ARG A 96 0.47 -8.99 -39.74
C ARG A 96 1.11 -8.35 -40.96
N LYS A 97 2.40 -8.60 -41.22
CA LYS A 97 3.10 -8.21 -42.46
C LYS A 97 3.10 -9.35 -43.47
N ILE A 98 2.09 -9.36 -44.32
CA ILE A 98 1.93 -10.39 -45.34
C ILE A 98 2.41 -9.88 -46.69
N SER A 99 3.25 -10.68 -47.34
CA SER A 99 3.69 -10.48 -48.71
C SER A 99 3.23 -11.62 -49.62
N ILE A 100 3.08 -11.32 -50.90
CA ILE A 100 2.60 -12.30 -51.88
C ILE A 100 3.50 -12.35 -53.11
N PHE A 101 3.92 -13.57 -53.47
CA PHE A 101 4.58 -13.89 -54.73
C PHE A 101 3.59 -14.67 -55.60
N TYR A 102 3.15 -14.07 -56.71
CA TYR A 102 2.06 -14.63 -57.51
C TYR A 102 2.32 -14.54 -59.02
N GLN A 103 1.66 -15.41 -59.77
CA GLN A 103 1.73 -15.45 -61.23
C GLN A 103 0.81 -14.39 -61.87
N THR A 104 1.23 -13.75 -62.97
CA THR A 104 0.44 -12.69 -63.64
C THR A 104 -0.80 -13.15 -64.40
N ASP A 105 -1.15 -14.44 -64.36
CA ASP A 105 -2.34 -14.98 -64.99
C ASP A 105 -3.53 -15.09 -64.01
N ILE A 106 -4.63 -15.68 -64.46
CA ILE A 106 -5.87 -15.82 -63.68
C ILE A 106 -5.66 -16.62 -62.40
N PHE A 107 -4.72 -17.59 -62.41
CA PHE A 107 -4.40 -18.34 -61.21
C PHE A 107 -3.85 -17.45 -60.10
N GLY A 108 -2.81 -16.65 -60.39
CA GLY A 108 -2.20 -15.79 -59.37
C GLY A 108 -3.04 -14.55 -59.06
N SER A 109 -3.72 -13.97 -60.05
CA SER A 109 -4.56 -12.78 -59.84
C SER A 109 -5.83 -13.06 -59.02
N ASP A 110 -6.50 -14.20 -59.19
CA ASP A 110 -7.66 -14.59 -58.36
C ASP A 110 -7.24 -14.71 -56.88
N ALA A 111 -6.12 -15.38 -56.61
CA ALA A 111 -5.58 -15.52 -55.26
C ALA A 111 -5.13 -14.17 -54.67
N PHE A 112 -4.50 -13.32 -55.48
CA PHE A 112 -4.08 -11.98 -55.08
C PHE A 112 -5.26 -11.12 -54.63
N THR A 113 -6.35 -11.11 -55.40
CA THR A 113 -7.59 -10.41 -55.01
C THR A 113 -8.12 -10.93 -53.68
N GLY A 114 -8.13 -12.25 -53.48
CA GLY A 114 -8.54 -12.86 -52.21
C GLY A 114 -7.69 -12.44 -51.02
N VAL A 115 -6.37 -12.29 -51.21
CA VAL A 115 -5.48 -11.74 -50.17
C VAL A 115 -5.87 -10.30 -49.85
N VAL A 116 -5.94 -9.44 -50.87
CA VAL A 116 -6.16 -8.01 -50.69
C VAL A 116 -7.49 -7.72 -50.01
N GLU A 117 -8.58 -8.36 -50.43
CA GLU A 117 -9.91 -8.19 -49.84
C GLU A 117 -9.95 -8.65 -48.38
N SER A 118 -9.33 -9.81 -48.09
CA SER A 118 -9.27 -10.33 -46.72
C SER A 118 -8.44 -9.44 -45.80
N LEU A 119 -7.31 -8.90 -46.28
CA LEU A 119 -6.48 -7.96 -45.52
C LEU A 119 -7.22 -6.63 -45.25
N GLN A 120 -7.92 -6.10 -46.26
CA GLN A 120 -8.72 -4.87 -46.12
C GLN A 120 -9.84 -5.01 -45.09
N TYR A 121 -10.50 -6.18 -45.03
CA TYR A 121 -11.53 -6.46 -44.05
C TYR A 121 -11.05 -6.31 -42.59
N PHE A 122 -9.81 -6.73 -42.31
CA PHE A 122 -9.20 -6.60 -40.98
C PHE A 122 -8.38 -5.30 -40.80
N GLY A 123 -8.39 -4.40 -41.78
CA GLY A 123 -7.60 -3.16 -41.74
C GLY A 123 -6.09 -3.36 -41.82
N VAL A 124 -5.63 -4.55 -42.24
CA VAL A 124 -4.21 -4.89 -42.42
C VAL A 124 -3.77 -4.45 -43.81
N LYS A 125 -2.60 -3.82 -43.93
CA LYS A 125 -2.04 -3.41 -45.22
C LYS A 125 -1.13 -4.51 -45.78
N LEU A 126 -1.23 -4.77 -47.08
CA LEU A 126 -0.30 -5.68 -47.76
C LEU A 126 1.13 -5.10 -47.70
N CYS A 127 2.09 -5.88 -47.23
CA CYS A 127 3.47 -5.44 -47.00
C CYS A 127 4.19 -5.21 -48.35
N SER A 128 4.23 -6.24 -49.18
CA SER A 128 4.77 -6.14 -50.54
C SER A 128 4.16 -7.20 -51.45
N GLN A 129 4.16 -6.92 -52.74
CA GLN A 129 3.66 -7.83 -53.78
C GLN A 129 4.68 -7.95 -54.89
N SER A 130 4.81 -9.14 -55.46
CA SER A 130 5.69 -9.35 -56.62
C SER A 130 5.03 -10.32 -57.61
N PRO A 131 4.57 -9.80 -58.76
CA PRO A 131 4.07 -10.62 -59.84
C PRO A 131 5.21 -11.19 -60.70
N TYR A 132 5.08 -12.43 -61.19
CA TYR A 132 5.99 -13.00 -62.19
C TYR A 132 5.25 -13.51 -63.43
N ASN A 133 5.91 -13.46 -64.59
CA ASN A 133 5.35 -13.93 -65.84
C ASN A 133 5.79 -15.36 -66.17
N VAL A 134 4.83 -16.22 -66.52
CA VAL A 134 5.05 -17.63 -66.89
C VAL A 134 5.81 -17.78 -68.20
N THR A 135 5.57 -16.88 -69.16
CA THR A 135 6.03 -17.09 -70.55
C THR A 135 7.51 -16.79 -70.74
N THR A 136 8.12 -15.99 -69.86
CA THR A 136 9.53 -15.60 -69.97
C THR A 136 10.46 -16.52 -69.18
N ASN A 137 9.98 -17.14 -68.09
CA ASN A 137 10.73 -18.07 -67.23
C ASN A 137 12.18 -17.60 -66.92
N ASN A 138 12.40 -16.28 -66.89
CA ASN A 138 13.72 -15.70 -66.70
C ASN A 138 14.10 -15.79 -65.22
N LEU A 139 15.19 -16.52 -64.92
CA LEU A 139 15.76 -16.63 -63.57
C LEU A 139 16.06 -15.25 -62.94
N ASN A 140 16.42 -14.27 -63.77
CA ASN A 140 16.69 -12.89 -63.35
C ASN A 140 15.47 -12.16 -62.78
N ASP A 141 14.25 -12.47 -63.25
CA ASP A 141 13.02 -11.81 -62.80
C ASP A 141 12.65 -12.29 -61.38
N ILE A 142 12.94 -13.56 -61.06
CA ILE A 142 12.70 -14.15 -59.73
C ILE A 142 13.68 -13.58 -58.70
N GLU A 143 14.95 -13.39 -59.05
CA GLU A 143 15.92 -12.76 -58.12
C GLU A 143 15.54 -11.30 -57.78
N GLN A 144 15.03 -10.55 -58.76
CA GLN A 144 14.50 -9.20 -58.53
C GLN A 144 13.24 -9.23 -57.64
N SER A 145 12.38 -10.22 -57.84
CA SER A 145 11.18 -10.43 -57.02
C SER A 145 11.53 -10.67 -55.54
N VAL A 146 12.56 -11.49 -55.28
CA VAL A 146 13.09 -11.75 -53.93
C VAL A 146 13.59 -10.45 -53.28
N LYS A 147 14.37 -9.64 -54.00
CA LYS A 147 14.86 -8.34 -53.50
C LYS A 147 13.73 -7.34 -53.26
N GLN A 148 12.69 -7.33 -54.10
CA GLN A 148 11.53 -6.46 -53.94
C GLN A 148 10.72 -6.83 -52.71
N LEU A 149 10.45 -8.12 -52.50
CA LEU A 149 9.67 -8.58 -51.34
C LEU A 149 10.42 -8.35 -50.02
N ALA A 150 11.75 -8.53 -50.02
CA ALA A 150 12.60 -8.31 -48.87
C ALA A 150 12.57 -6.87 -48.32
N LYS A 151 12.33 -5.85 -49.18
CA LYS A 151 12.31 -4.44 -48.76
C LYS A 151 11.32 -4.13 -47.64
N CYS A 152 10.20 -4.87 -47.57
CA CYS A 152 9.17 -4.67 -46.55
C CYS A 152 9.42 -5.48 -45.26
N ASN A 153 10.44 -6.35 -45.25
CA ASN A 153 10.73 -7.27 -44.14
C ASN A 153 9.49 -8.06 -43.66
N PRO A 154 8.87 -8.89 -44.53
CA PRO A 154 7.59 -9.53 -44.23
C PRO A 154 7.69 -10.64 -43.19
N ASP A 155 6.60 -10.82 -42.42
CA ASP A 155 6.45 -11.93 -41.48
C ASP A 155 6.18 -13.23 -42.21
N SER A 156 5.42 -13.12 -43.30
CA SER A 156 4.94 -14.26 -44.06
C SER A 156 4.92 -13.98 -45.54
N ILE A 157 5.25 -15.00 -46.33
CA ILE A 157 5.15 -14.97 -47.79
C ILE A 157 4.16 -16.03 -48.24
N ILE A 158 3.11 -15.58 -48.92
CA ILE A 158 2.16 -16.43 -49.63
C ILE A 158 2.70 -16.65 -51.05
N ILE A 159 2.90 -17.92 -51.40
CA ILE A 159 3.38 -18.33 -52.73
C ILE A 159 2.21 -18.91 -53.52
N VAL A 160 1.91 -18.25 -54.64
CA VAL A 160 0.90 -18.66 -55.63
C VAL A 160 1.59 -18.77 -56.99
N ALA A 161 2.37 -19.84 -57.15
CA ALA A 161 3.27 -20.04 -58.28
C ALA A 161 3.33 -21.52 -58.67
N LEU A 162 3.84 -21.82 -59.87
CA LEU A 162 4.09 -23.19 -60.30
C LEU A 162 5.35 -23.77 -59.60
N THR A 163 5.48 -25.09 -59.58
CA THR A 163 6.54 -25.82 -58.84
C THR A 163 7.95 -25.32 -59.16
N ASN A 164 8.29 -25.11 -60.44
CA ASN A 164 9.64 -24.67 -60.84
C ASN A 164 9.96 -23.25 -60.38
N ALA A 165 9.01 -22.31 -60.54
CA ALA A 165 9.18 -20.92 -60.08
C ALA A 165 9.29 -20.86 -58.55
N THR A 166 8.48 -21.66 -57.86
CA THR A 166 8.51 -21.81 -56.40
C THR A 166 9.86 -22.34 -55.93
N GLN A 167 10.39 -23.38 -56.57
CA GLN A 167 11.70 -23.94 -56.24
C GLN A 167 12.81 -22.90 -56.33
N THR A 168 12.89 -22.17 -57.45
CA THR A 168 13.89 -21.12 -57.65
C THR A 168 13.74 -20.01 -56.62
N PHE A 169 12.50 -19.54 -56.40
CA PHE A 169 12.21 -18.50 -55.41
C PHE A 169 12.65 -18.91 -54.00
N LEU A 170 12.29 -20.12 -53.55
CA LEU A 170 12.63 -20.63 -52.22
C LEU A 170 14.14 -20.81 -52.03
N ASN A 171 14.84 -21.30 -53.06
CA ASN A 171 16.30 -21.39 -53.03
C ASN A 171 16.93 -20.00 -52.82
N HIS A 172 16.43 -18.96 -53.48
CA HIS A 172 16.91 -17.61 -53.24
C HIS A 172 16.52 -17.07 -51.87
N VAL A 173 15.29 -17.27 -51.41
CA VAL A 173 14.83 -16.79 -50.08
C VAL A 173 15.66 -17.42 -48.97
N VAL A 174 15.80 -18.76 -48.95
CA VAL A 174 16.48 -19.48 -47.85
C VAL A 174 18.00 -19.29 -47.87
N ASN A 175 18.62 -19.17 -49.05
CA ASN A 175 20.07 -18.93 -49.16
C ASN A 175 20.44 -17.44 -49.01
N SER A 176 19.47 -16.53 -49.01
CA SER A 176 19.72 -15.10 -48.81
C SER A 176 19.64 -14.72 -47.33
N ASN A 177 20.45 -13.74 -46.94
CA ASN A 177 20.33 -13.05 -45.64
C ASN A 177 19.33 -11.87 -45.70
N LEU A 178 18.51 -11.79 -46.75
CA LEU A 178 17.61 -10.66 -47.00
C LEU A 178 16.28 -10.77 -46.23
N PHE A 179 15.93 -11.97 -45.76
CA PHE A 179 14.71 -12.23 -45.00
C PHE A 179 15.06 -12.66 -43.58
N ARG A 180 14.09 -12.52 -42.67
CA ARG A 180 14.23 -13.02 -41.31
C ARG A 180 14.35 -14.55 -41.31
N LYS A 181 15.08 -15.08 -40.33
CA LYS A 181 15.30 -16.54 -40.20
C LYS A 181 14.03 -17.32 -39.87
N ASP A 182 13.07 -16.65 -39.24
CA ASP A 182 11.79 -17.17 -38.74
C ASP A 182 10.60 -16.90 -39.67
N ILE A 183 10.85 -16.43 -40.90
CA ILE A 183 9.81 -16.11 -41.87
C ILE A 183 8.91 -17.32 -42.14
N ASN A 184 7.59 -17.11 -42.08
CA ASN A 184 6.62 -18.15 -42.38
C ASN A 184 6.34 -18.19 -43.88
N ILE A 185 6.61 -19.31 -44.53
CA ILE A 185 6.32 -19.48 -45.95
C ILE A 185 5.12 -20.39 -46.10
N VAL A 186 4.10 -19.92 -46.80
CA VAL A 186 2.89 -20.69 -47.07
C VAL A 186 2.67 -20.77 -48.57
N ALA A 187 2.31 -21.94 -49.06
CA ALA A 187 2.20 -22.25 -50.48
C ALA A 187 0.88 -22.96 -50.74
N THR A 188 0.22 -22.59 -51.84
CA THR A 188 -1.06 -23.20 -52.22
C THR A 188 -1.07 -23.67 -53.67
N SER A 189 -1.85 -24.72 -53.95
CA SER A 189 -2.01 -25.28 -55.29
C SER A 189 -0.71 -25.70 -56.00
N ILE A 190 0.28 -26.17 -55.23
CA ILE A 190 1.58 -26.65 -55.71
C ILE A 190 1.71 -28.16 -55.50
N ASN A 191 2.37 -28.86 -56.43
CA ASN A 191 2.76 -30.25 -56.25
C ASN A 191 3.87 -30.34 -55.17
N SER A 192 3.44 -30.54 -53.93
CA SER A 192 4.31 -30.56 -52.75
C SER A 192 5.28 -31.73 -52.77
N ASP A 193 4.83 -32.95 -53.12
CA ASP A 193 5.68 -34.15 -53.11
C ASP A 193 6.92 -34.00 -53.99
N THR A 194 6.73 -33.43 -55.18
CA THR A 194 7.83 -33.18 -56.10
C THR A 194 8.74 -32.06 -55.58
N LEU A 195 8.16 -31.00 -55.03
CA LEU A 195 8.94 -29.89 -54.48
C LEU A 195 9.78 -30.32 -53.26
N VAL A 196 9.23 -31.14 -52.36
CA VAL A 196 9.93 -31.69 -51.19
C VAL A 196 11.11 -32.56 -51.61
N ARG A 197 10.91 -33.45 -52.60
CA ARG A 197 11.98 -34.30 -53.15
C ARG A 197 13.12 -33.49 -53.75
N VAL A 198 12.81 -32.37 -54.40
CA VAL A 198 13.80 -31.54 -55.11
C VAL A 198 14.53 -30.57 -54.16
N LEU A 199 13.83 -29.98 -53.18
CA LEU A 199 14.41 -29.00 -52.26
C LEU A 199 15.08 -29.63 -51.02
N GLY A 200 14.70 -30.85 -50.65
CA GLY A 200 15.15 -31.52 -49.43
C GLY A 200 14.62 -30.88 -48.13
N TYR A 201 14.90 -31.53 -47.01
CA TYR A 201 14.34 -31.17 -45.68
C TYR A 201 14.62 -29.71 -45.28
N ASN A 202 15.85 -29.24 -45.49
CA ASN A 202 16.34 -27.96 -44.96
C ASN A 202 15.54 -26.75 -45.45
N ILE A 203 15.01 -26.83 -46.67
CA ILE A 203 14.20 -25.75 -47.27
C ILE A 203 12.71 -26.09 -47.11
N SER A 204 12.32 -27.33 -47.39
CA SER A 204 10.91 -27.72 -47.44
C SER A 204 10.22 -27.78 -46.06
N SER A 205 10.96 -28.01 -44.97
CA SER A 205 10.43 -27.95 -43.59
C SER A 205 9.95 -26.57 -43.15
N LYS A 206 10.40 -25.51 -43.83
CA LYS A 206 10.02 -24.11 -43.55
C LYS A 206 8.70 -23.70 -44.21
N ILE A 207 8.11 -24.60 -45.00
CA ILE A 207 6.93 -24.30 -45.83
C ILE A 207 5.73 -25.05 -45.29
N ILE A 208 4.60 -24.35 -45.22
CA ILE A 208 3.28 -24.96 -45.05
C ILE A 208 2.61 -25.06 -46.41
N PHE A 209 2.22 -26.27 -46.77
CA PHE A 209 1.48 -26.53 -47.99
C PHE A 209 0.00 -26.64 -47.67
N ASN A 210 -0.82 -25.85 -48.34
CA ASN A 210 -2.28 -25.97 -48.27
C ASN A 210 -2.75 -26.97 -49.34
N GLN A 211 -3.23 -28.13 -48.90
CA GLN A 211 -3.64 -29.25 -49.75
C GLN A 211 -5.14 -29.45 -49.75
N ALA A 212 -5.69 -29.79 -50.93
CA ALA A 212 -7.11 -30.07 -51.13
C ALA A 212 -7.50 -31.53 -50.80
N VAL A 213 -6.51 -32.37 -50.49
CA VAL A 213 -6.67 -33.76 -50.07
C VAL A 213 -5.72 -34.06 -48.90
N PRO A 214 -6.01 -35.09 -48.09
CA PRO A 214 -5.09 -35.54 -47.05
C PRO A 214 -3.75 -36.02 -47.62
N ASP A 215 -2.73 -36.15 -46.75
CA ASP A 215 -1.45 -36.76 -47.09
C ASP A 215 -1.62 -38.19 -47.67
N PRO A 216 -1.11 -38.48 -48.88
CA PRO A 216 -1.17 -39.80 -49.52
C PRO A 216 -0.53 -40.95 -48.72
N ILE A 217 0.28 -40.66 -47.70
CA ILE A 217 0.93 -41.67 -46.84
C ILE A 217 0.04 -42.06 -45.65
N ASP A 218 -0.84 -41.18 -45.19
CA ASP A 218 -1.65 -41.36 -43.98
C ASP A 218 -2.81 -42.36 -44.16
N ILE A 219 -2.52 -43.66 -44.01
CA ILE A 219 -3.52 -44.73 -44.09
C ILE A 219 -4.55 -44.72 -42.96
N THR A 220 -4.41 -43.86 -41.94
CA THR A 220 -5.48 -43.71 -40.93
C THR A 220 -6.70 -43.03 -41.55
N ASN A 221 -6.51 -42.25 -42.61
CA ASN A 221 -7.58 -41.70 -43.40
C ASN A 221 -8.18 -42.77 -44.34
N PRO A 222 -9.50 -43.08 -44.27
CA PRO A 222 -10.11 -44.12 -45.10
C PRO A 222 -10.01 -43.86 -46.61
N LEU A 223 -9.96 -42.60 -47.04
CA LEU A 223 -9.76 -42.24 -48.44
C LEU A 223 -8.37 -42.67 -48.93
N VAL A 224 -7.34 -42.37 -48.13
CA VAL A 224 -5.95 -42.70 -48.43
C VAL A 224 -5.72 -44.21 -48.39
N ALA A 225 -6.30 -44.91 -47.41
CA ALA A 225 -6.25 -46.37 -47.34
C ALA A 225 -6.86 -47.02 -48.60
N SER A 226 -7.99 -46.49 -49.07
CA SER A 226 -8.66 -46.94 -50.31
C SER A 226 -7.82 -46.63 -51.55
N PHE A 227 -7.22 -45.44 -51.61
CA PHE A 227 -6.32 -45.03 -52.68
C PHE A 227 -5.09 -45.92 -52.77
N GLN A 228 -4.36 -46.13 -51.67
CA GLN A 228 -3.16 -46.97 -51.67
C GLN A 228 -3.49 -48.41 -52.05
N LYS A 229 -4.64 -48.95 -51.62
CA LYS A 229 -5.11 -50.27 -52.03
C LYS A 229 -5.35 -50.33 -53.54
N ALA A 230 -6.01 -49.32 -54.11
CA ALA A 230 -6.25 -49.24 -55.55
C ALA A 230 -4.94 -49.07 -56.34
N ARG A 231 -4.01 -48.26 -55.84
CA ARG A 231 -2.71 -47.99 -56.46
C ARG A 231 -1.83 -49.23 -56.53
N LYS A 232 -1.75 -50.03 -55.46
CA LYS A 232 -1.03 -51.32 -55.45
C LYS A 232 -1.55 -52.32 -56.49
N VAL A 233 -2.84 -52.24 -56.84
CA VAL A 233 -3.43 -53.07 -57.91
C VAL A 233 -3.08 -52.52 -59.29
N TYR A 234 -3.10 -51.19 -59.46
CA TYR A 234 -2.80 -50.52 -60.72
C TYR A 234 -1.32 -50.60 -61.11
N ASP A 235 -0.43 -50.34 -60.15
CA ASP A 235 1.03 -50.46 -60.30
C ASP A 235 1.63 -51.27 -59.13
N PRO A 236 1.69 -52.61 -59.24
CA PRO A 236 2.25 -53.48 -58.21
C PRO A 236 3.73 -53.25 -57.93
N ASN A 237 4.46 -52.60 -58.83
CA ASN A 237 5.90 -52.36 -58.73
C ASN A 237 6.23 -50.96 -58.16
N SER A 238 5.23 -50.12 -57.88
CA SER A 238 5.44 -48.79 -57.33
C SER A 238 6.11 -48.87 -55.95
N LYS A 239 7.20 -48.12 -55.75
CA LYS A 239 7.93 -48.07 -54.47
C LYS A 239 7.59 -46.84 -53.62
N ASP A 240 6.76 -45.93 -54.13
CA ASP A 240 6.29 -44.74 -53.44
C ASP A 240 4.81 -44.87 -53.03
N PHE A 241 4.30 -43.92 -52.25
CA PHE A 241 2.94 -43.95 -51.70
C PHE A 241 1.90 -43.17 -52.54
N GLY A 242 2.34 -42.53 -53.62
CA GLY A 242 1.52 -41.66 -54.47
C GLY A 242 1.78 -40.19 -54.23
N SER A 243 1.28 -39.36 -55.15
CA SER A 243 1.31 -37.90 -54.99
C SER A 243 -0.07 -37.35 -54.65
N VAL A 244 -0.11 -36.15 -54.08
CA VAL A 244 -1.35 -35.40 -53.82
C VAL A 244 -2.19 -35.27 -55.10
N ALA A 245 -1.53 -35.03 -56.24
CA ALA A 245 -2.22 -34.92 -57.53
C ALA A 245 -2.84 -36.25 -58.00
N GLU A 246 -2.18 -37.38 -57.75
CA GLU A 246 -2.73 -38.71 -58.02
C GLU A 246 -3.93 -39.02 -57.12
N LEU A 247 -3.86 -38.63 -55.84
CA LEU A 247 -4.96 -38.81 -54.89
C LEU A 247 -6.18 -37.95 -55.25
N GLU A 248 -5.96 -36.68 -55.64
CA GLU A 248 -7.02 -35.80 -56.17
C GLU A 248 -7.66 -36.42 -57.43
N GLY A 249 -6.86 -36.91 -58.37
CA GLY A 249 -7.36 -37.61 -59.57
C GLY A 249 -8.15 -38.88 -59.24
N TYR A 250 -7.68 -39.69 -58.28
CA TYR A 250 -8.40 -40.87 -57.79
C TYR A 250 -9.74 -40.48 -57.17
N LEU A 251 -9.79 -39.43 -56.36
CA LEU A 251 -11.02 -38.95 -55.74
C LEU A 251 -12.02 -38.42 -56.77
N ILE A 252 -11.56 -37.68 -57.78
CA ILE A 252 -12.42 -37.23 -58.89
C ILE A 252 -13.00 -38.42 -59.66
N GLY A 253 -12.17 -39.43 -59.95
CA GLY A 253 -12.61 -40.66 -60.61
C GLY A 253 -13.62 -41.44 -59.77
N LYS A 254 -13.33 -41.63 -58.48
CA LYS A 254 -14.21 -42.32 -57.52
C LYS A 254 -15.52 -41.57 -57.31
N PHE A 255 -15.50 -40.25 -57.27
CA PHE A 255 -16.70 -39.41 -57.21
C PHE A 255 -17.56 -39.58 -58.45
N THR A 256 -16.95 -39.48 -59.63
CA THR A 256 -17.65 -39.64 -60.91
C THR A 256 -18.28 -41.02 -60.99
N TYR A 257 -17.53 -42.07 -60.63
CA TYR A 257 -18.02 -43.45 -60.59
C TYR A 257 -19.21 -43.62 -59.63
N ASN A 258 -19.11 -43.12 -58.39
CA ASN A 258 -20.19 -43.21 -57.41
C ASN A 258 -21.47 -42.50 -57.89
N LEU A 259 -21.33 -41.32 -58.50
CA LEU A 259 -22.48 -40.58 -59.02
C LEU A 259 -23.11 -41.26 -60.24
N LEU A 260 -22.29 -41.84 -61.13
CA LEU A 260 -22.77 -42.65 -62.25
C LEU A 260 -23.54 -43.89 -61.77
N GLN A 261 -23.09 -44.55 -60.69
CA GLN A 261 -23.82 -45.67 -60.08
C GLN A 261 -25.15 -45.27 -59.45
N ARG A 262 -25.24 -44.06 -58.90
CA ARG A 262 -26.45 -43.53 -58.25
C ARG A 262 -27.48 -43.01 -59.25
N THR A 263 -27.04 -42.60 -60.44
CA THR A 263 -27.92 -42.06 -61.47
C THR A 263 -28.95 -43.11 -61.88
N SER A 264 -30.21 -42.87 -61.53
CA SER A 264 -31.31 -43.78 -61.85
C SER A 264 -31.87 -43.52 -63.27
N GLY A 265 -32.25 -44.58 -63.98
CA GLY A 265 -32.78 -44.50 -65.35
C GLY A 265 -31.72 -44.46 -66.45
N ASN A 266 -32.05 -43.87 -67.62
CA ASN A 266 -31.12 -43.77 -68.75
C ASN A 266 -29.97 -42.82 -68.41
N LEU A 267 -28.74 -43.26 -68.69
CA LEU A 267 -27.52 -42.49 -68.45
C LEU A 267 -27.41 -41.32 -69.44
N THR A 268 -27.99 -40.18 -69.07
CA THR A 268 -27.92 -38.92 -69.80
C THR A 268 -27.22 -37.85 -68.97
N ARG A 269 -26.62 -36.85 -69.62
CA ARG A 269 -25.95 -35.72 -68.94
C ARG A 269 -26.88 -34.99 -67.98
N ASN A 270 -28.14 -34.78 -68.38
CA ASN A 270 -29.12 -34.08 -67.54
C ASN A 270 -29.51 -34.89 -66.30
N ASN A 271 -29.72 -36.21 -66.42
CA ASN A 271 -30.03 -37.07 -65.27
C ASN A 271 -28.85 -37.13 -64.29
N PHE A 272 -27.61 -37.19 -64.81
CA PHE A 272 -26.40 -37.15 -64.00
C PHE A 272 -26.29 -35.84 -63.20
N LEU A 273 -26.55 -34.69 -63.82
CA LEU A 273 -26.56 -33.40 -63.13
C LEU A 273 -27.73 -33.29 -62.13
N ASN A 274 -28.92 -33.76 -62.50
CA ASN A 274 -30.08 -33.78 -61.59
C ASN A 274 -29.77 -34.58 -60.32
N GLU A 275 -29.16 -35.77 -60.46
CA GLU A 275 -28.79 -36.62 -59.33
C GLU A 275 -27.78 -35.93 -58.40
N LEU A 276 -26.80 -35.21 -58.96
CA LEU A 276 -25.80 -34.46 -58.19
C LEU A 276 -26.45 -33.37 -57.33
N TYR A 277 -27.23 -32.49 -57.95
CA TYR A 277 -27.86 -31.36 -57.25
C TYR A 277 -29.02 -31.80 -56.35
N TYR A 278 -29.65 -32.95 -56.64
CA TYR A 278 -30.62 -33.58 -55.73
C TYR A 278 -29.94 -34.14 -54.49
N SER A 279 -28.81 -34.86 -54.67
CA SER A 279 -28.04 -35.41 -53.56
C SER A 279 -27.51 -34.34 -52.62
N GLN A 280 -27.24 -33.13 -53.15
CA GLN A 280 -26.58 -31.97 -52.52
C GLN A 280 -25.17 -32.24 -52.01
N GLU A 281 -24.92 -33.40 -51.41
CA GLU A 281 -23.65 -33.79 -50.84
C GLU A 281 -23.40 -35.28 -51.06
N ILE A 282 -22.15 -35.61 -51.34
CA ILE A 282 -21.73 -36.98 -51.59
C ILE A 282 -20.61 -37.31 -50.60
N LEU A 283 -20.84 -38.34 -49.79
CA LEU A 283 -19.86 -38.87 -48.86
C LEU A 283 -19.02 -39.95 -49.56
N ILE A 284 -17.71 -39.74 -49.64
CA ILE A 284 -16.75 -40.72 -50.19
C ILE A 284 -15.71 -41.00 -49.12
N ASP A 285 -15.62 -42.25 -48.65
CA ASP A 285 -14.66 -42.67 -47.62
C ASP A 285 -14.60 -41.73 -46.40
N ARG A 286 -15.77 -41.26 -45.95
CA ARG A 286 -15.97 -40.26 -44.87
C ARG A 286 -15.58 -38.81 -45.18
N MET A 287 -15.15 -38.50 -46.41
CA MET A 287 -14.99 -37.13 -46.89
C MET A 287 -16.31 -36.61 -47.48
N ARG A 288 -16.78 -35.47 -47.00
CA ARG A 288 -18.01 -34.81 -47.46
C ARG A 288 -17.67 -33.89 -48.64
N ILE A 289 -18.31 -34.13 -49.78
CA ILE A 289 -18.13 -33.33 -51.00
C ILE A 289 -19.45 -32.64 -51.31
N GLY A 290 -19.44 -31.30 -51.33
CA GLY A 290 -20.62 -30.45 -51.47
C GLY A 290 -20.56 -29.25 -50.49
N THR A 291 -21.56 -28.38 -50.44
CA THR A 291 -22.90 -28.48 -51.01
C THR A 291 -22.96 -28.17 -52.51
N PHE A 292 -23.73 -28.96 -53.25
CA PHE A 292 -24.15 -28.74 -54.63
C PHE A 292 -25.61 -28.30 -54.63
N THR A 293 -25.87 -27.02 -54.88
CA THR A 293 -27.21 -26.45 -54.84
C THR A 293 -27.48 -25.70 -56.14
N ASP A 294 -28.57 -26.06 -56.81
CA ASP A 294 -29.07 -25.41 -58.02
C ASP A 294 -30.46 -24.83 -57.71
N CYS A 295 -30.57 -23.51 -57.70
CA CYS A 295 -31.79 -22.80 -57.33
C CYS A 295 -32.72 -22.56 -58.52
N SER A 296 -32.36 -22.99 -59.73
CA SER A 296 -33.13 -22.71 -60.96
C SER A 296 -34.59 -23.17 -60.95
N ASN A 297 -34.95 -24.16 -60.10
CA ASN A 297 -36.29 -24.75 -60.03
C ASN A 297 -36.98 -24.64 -58.65
N SER A 298 -36.42 -23.93 -57.66
CA SER A 298 -36.97 -23.87 -56.29
C SER A 298 -37.21 -22.43 -55.79
N SER A 299 -38.48 -22.08 -55.58
CA SER A 299 -38.86 -20.79 -54.98
C SER A 299 -38.54 -20.79 -53.48
N GLY A 300 -37.52 -20.01 -53.07
CA GLY A 300 -37.06 -19.89 -51.68
C GLY A 300 -35.60 -20.31 -51.44
N CYS A 301 -34.90 -20.78 -52.48
CA CYS A 301 -33.46 -21.08 -52.45
C CYS A 301 -32.65 -19.79 -52.52
N LEU A 302 -31.92 -19.45 -51.45
CA LEU A 302 -31.22 -18.17 -51.33
C LEU A 302 -29.88 -18.12 -52.08
N ASN A 303 -29.12 -19.23 -52.17
CA ASN A 303 -27.77 -19.25 -52.76
C ASN A 303 -27.46 -20.53 -53.54
N GLU A 304 -27.05 -20.39 -54.81
CA GLU A 304 -26.50 -21.47 -55.64
C GLU A 304 -25.07 -21.83 -55.22
N CYS A 305 -24.69 -23.11 -55.30
CA CYS A 305 -23.37 -23.55 -54.86
C CYS A 305 -22.83 -24.75 -55.63
N ASN A 306 -21.56 -24.69 -56.02
CA ASN A 306 -20.84 -25.81 -56.67
C ASN A 306 -19.40 -25.93 -56.14
N GLN A 307 -19.23 -25.84 -54.82
CA GLN A 307 -17.92 -25.64 -54.19
C GLN A 307 -17.02 -26.88 -54.13
N GLY A 308 -17.60 -28.09 -54.16
CA GLY A 308 -16.86 -29.35 -53.97
C GLY A 308 -16.51 -29.58 -52.49
N SER A 309 -15.30 -30.04 -52.19
CA SER A 309 -14.81 -30.10 -50.79
C SER A 309 -14.80 -28.71 -50.14
N LYS A 310 -15.01 -28.67 -48.83
CA LYS A 310 -14.82 -27.47 -47.99
C LYS A 310 -13.81 -27.72 -46.88
N THR A 311 -12.80 -28.53 -47.18
CA THR A 311 -11.75 -28.94 -46.25
C THR A 311 -10.39 -28.75 -46.89
N PHE A 312 -9.47 -28.15 -46.15
CA PHE A 312 -8.06 -28.07 -46.48
C PHE A 312 -7.20 -28.73 -45.41
N TRP A 313 -6.17 -29.43 -45.86
CA TRP A 313 -5.13 -30.01 -45.02
C TRP A 313 -3.88 -29.15 -45.14
N ARG A 314 -3.40 -28.63 -44.01
CA ARG A 314 -2.18 -27.82 -43.95
C ARG A 314 -1.03 -28.74 -43.57
N ASP A 315 -0.17 -29.05 -44.52
CA ASP A 315 0.91 -30.02 -44.33
C ASP A 315 2.27 -29.35 -44.14
N ARG A 316 3.10 -29.95 -43.28
CA ARG A 316 4.51 -29.59 -43.09
C ARG A 316 5.39 -30.82 -43.29
N VAL A 317 6.60 -30.60 -43.81
CA VAL A 317 7.60 -31.66 -43.95
C VAL A 317 8.23 -32.01 -42.59
N THR A 318 8.28 -33.29 -42.27
CA THR A 318 8.94 -33.86 -41.09
C THR A 318 10.42 -34.13 -41.37
N SER A 319 11.22 -34.41 -40.32
CA SER A 319 12.65 -34.75 -40.43
C SER A 319 12.93 -35.94 -41.36
N GLU A 320 11.92 -36.75 -41.65
CA GLU A 320 11.98 -37.92 -42.54
C GLU A 320 11.69 -37.56 -44.01
N ASN A 321 11.58 -36.26 -44.36
CA ASN A 321 11.17 -35.76 -45.68
C ASN A 321 9.76 -36.20 -46.10
N ILE A 322 8.89 -36.43 -45.13
CA ILE A 322 7.50 -36.84 -45.35
C ILE A 322 6.58 -35.67 -45.00
N LEU A 323 5.55 -35.43 -45.81
CA LEU A 323 4.51 -34.45 -45.49
C LEU A 323 3.65 -34.99 -44.34
N LYS A 324 3.26 -34.13 -43.42
CA LYS A 324 2.33 -34.49 -42.35
C LYS A 324 1.38 -33.33 -42.10
N THR A 325 0.09 -33.63 -42.00
CA THR A 325 -0.93 -32.65 -41.65
C THR A 325 -0.69 -32.10 -40.24
N VAL A 326 -0.58 -30.77 -40.17
CA VAL A 326 -0.42 -29.99 -38.94
C VAL A 326 -1.77 -29.48 -38.44
N ASP A 327 -2.63 -29.07 -39.37
CA ASP A 327 -3.92 -28.45 -39.06
C ASP A 327 -4.90 -28.65 -40.22
N VAL A 328 -6.21 -28.63 -39.92
CA VAL A 328 -7.29 -28.85 -40.90
C VAL A 328 -8.27 -27.70 -40.83
N PHE A 329 -8.45 -27.00 -41.96
CA PHE A 329 -9.40 -25.88 -42.06
C PHE A 329 -10.69 -26.34 -42.72
N THR A 330 -11.84 -26.08 -42.10
CA THR A 330 -13.16 -26.42 -42.65
C THR A 330 -14.16 -25.30 -42.48
N TRP A 331 -15.06 -25.14 -43.45
CA TRP A 331 -16.20 -24.21 -43.37
C TRP A 331 -17.45 -24.87 -43.93
N TYR A 332 -18.60 -24.70 -43.28
CA TYR A 332 -19.86 -25.30 -43.75
C TYR A 332 -21.05 -24.33 -43.74
N SER A 333 -20.91 -23.13 -43.18
CA SER A 333 -21.98 -22.13 -43.06
C SER A 333 -22.34 -21.41 -44.37
N VAL A 334 -21.38 -21.30 -45.29
CA VAL A 334 -21.50 -20.57 -46.56
C VAL A 334 -20.95 -21.40 -47.74
N CYS A 335 -21.29 -21.03 -48.98
CA CYS A 335 -20.82 -21.74 -50.18
C CYS A 335 -19.29 -21.58 -50.34
N THR A 336 -18.84 -20.35 -50.55
CA THR A 336 -17.43 -19.94 -50.47
C THR A 336 -17.17 -19.33 -49.10
N SER A 337 -15.96 -19.48 -48.59
CA SER A 337 -15.52 -18.79 -47.38
C SER A 337 -15.55 -17.27 -47.58
N THR A 338 -15.74 -16.56 -46.48
CA THR A 338 -15.73 -15.09 -46.43
C THR A 338 -14.63 -14.63 -45.49
N PRO A 339 -14.17 -13.37 -45.57
CA PRO A 339 -13.18 -12.84 -44.63
C PRO A 339 -13.60 -12.98 -43.15
N SER A 340 -14.90 -12.94 -42.86
CA SER A 340 -15.44 -13.20 -41.51
C SER A 340 -15.24 -14.63 -40.99
N SER A 341 -14.84 -15.57 -41.84
CA SER A 341 -14.52 -16.95 -41.44
C SER A 341 -13.09 -17.09 -40.89
N ILE A 342 -12.28 -16.04 -41.01
CA ILE A 342 -10.89 -16.01 -40.54
C ILE A 342 -10.87 -15.68 -39.04
N ARG A 343 -10.20 -16.50 -38.24
CA ARG A 343 -9.95 -16.18 -36.83
C ARG A 343 -8.90 -15.07 -36.75
N PHE A 344 -9.26 -13.98 -36.10
CA PHE A 344 -8.40 -12.81 -35.96
C PHE A 344 -8.23 -12.45 -34.49
N PRO A 345 -7.18 -12.99 -33.82
CA PRO A 345 -6.96 -12.76 -32.40
C PRO A 345 -6.57 -11.30 -32.14
N TYR A 346 -6.97 -10.79 -30.97
CA TYR A 346 -6.48 -9.50 -30.49
C TYR A 346 -5.04 -9.66 -30.03
N LEU A 347 -4.15 -8.76 -30.48
CA LEU A 347 -2.74 -8.79 -30.12
C LEU A 347 -2.44 -7.81 -28.99
N ILE A 348 -1.77 -8.32 -27.96
CA ILE A 348 -1.12 -7.53 -26.91
C ILE A 348 0.39 -7.63 -27.15
N GLY A 349 1.06 -6.48 -27.29
CA GLY A 349 2.50 -6.43 -27.53
C GLY A 349 3.28 -6.55 -26.24
N GLN A 350 4.32 -7.37 -26.22
CA GLN A 350 5.32 -7.42 -25.15
C GLN A 350 6.70 -7.14 -25.73
N ILE A 351 7.53 -6.37 -25.03
CA ILE A 351 8.88 -6.04 -25.48
C ILE A 351 9.87 -6.45 -24.39
N VAL A 352 10.76 -7.39 -24.66
CA VAL A 352 11.68 -7.91 -23.62
C VAL A 352 13.14 -7.70 -23.99
N PHE A 353 13.95 -7.32 -23.02
CA PHE A 353 15.38 -7.15 -23.23
C PHE A 353 16.08 -8.51 -23.31
N LYS A 354 16.84 -8.70 -24.39
CA LYS A 354 17.54 -9.96 -24.68
C LYS A 354 18.91 -9.97 -24.03
N HIS A 355 18.95 -10.41 -22.78
CA HIS A 355 20.18 -10.54 -22.00
C HIS A 355 20.10 -11.77 -21.08
N GLU A 356 21.23 -12.45 -20.83
CA GLU A 356 21.27 -13.70 -20.06
C GLU A 356 20.62 -13.56 -18.68
N ASN A 357 20.92 -12.47 -17.97
CA ASN A 357 20.34 -12.14 -16.65
C ASN A 357 18.80 -12.00 -16.66
N TYR A 358 18.18 -11.66 -17.80
CA TYR A 358 16.74 -11.44 -17.91
C TYR A 358 15.99 -12.67 -18.44
N SER A 359 16.68 -13.73 -18.87
CA SER A 359 16.04 -14.90 -19.48
C SER A 359 14.95 -15.54 -18.60
N LYS A 360 15.23 -15.72 -17.30
CA LYS A 360 14.27 -16.30 -16.35
C LYS A 360 13.11 -15.34 -16.05
N ILE A 361 13.41 -14.06 -15.86
CA ILE A 361 12.44 -12.99 -15.60
C ILE A 361 11.46 -12.87 -16.79
N ASN A 362 12.00 -12.76 -18.01
CA ASN A 362 11.23 -12.67 -19.24
C ASN A 362 10.32 -13.89 -19.43
N THR A 363 10.82 -15.09 -19.10
CA THR A 363 10.02 -16.33 -19.18
C THR A 363 8.86 -16.30 -18.18
N PHE A 364 9.14 -16.02 -16.90
CA PHE A 364 8.10 -16.02 -15.87
C PHE A 364 7.04 -14.93 -16.09
N LEU A 365 7.47 -13.73 -16.48
CA LEU A 365 6.57 -12.63 -16.80
C LEU A 365 5.69 -12.97 -18.01
N LYS A 366 6.28 -13.46 -19.09
CA LYS A 366 5.57 -13.85 -20.31
C LYS A 366 4.50 -14.92 -20.03
N GLU A 367 4.86 -15.98 -19.30
CA GLU A 367 3.92 -17.05 -18.95
C GLU A 367 2.82 -16.55 -18.02
N GLY A 368 3.15 -15.69 -17.04
CA GLY A 368 2.16 -15.03 -16.19
C GLY A 368 1.14 -14.24 -16.99
N ILE A 369 1.60 -13.36 -17.89
CA ILE A 369 0.73 -12.54 -18.75
C ILE A 369 -0.13 -13.44 -19.64
N TYR A 370 0.46 -14.45 -20.27
CA TYR A 370 -0.26 -15.40 -21.11
C TYR A 370 -1.40 -16.08 -20.35
N ASN A 371 -1.13 -16.58 -19.13
CA ASN A 371 -2.15 -17.21 -18.29
C ASN A 371 -3.28 -16.25 -17.94
N GLY A 372 -2.97 -15.02 -17.54
CA GLY A 372 -3.99 -14.00 -17.23
C GLY A 372 -4.86 -13.64 -18.45
N LEU A 373 -4.24 -13.51 -19.63
CA LEU A 373 -4.96 -13.23 -20.89
C LEU A 373 -5.87 -14.39 -21.32
N SER A 374 -5.48 -15.64 -21.01
CA SER A 374 -6.21 -16.85 -21.39
C SER A 374 -7.47 -17.12 -20.57
N LEU A 375 -7.74 -16.33 -19.51
CA LEU A 375 -8.91 -16.51 -18.65
C LEU A 375 -10.23 -16.22 -19.36
N LYS A 376 -10.21 -15.37 -20.39
CA LYS A 376 -11.41 -14.91 -21.09
C LYS A 376 -11.24 -14.93 -22.61
N ASN A 377 -12.29 -15.33 -23.32
CA ASN A 377 -12.38 -15.26 -24.77
C ASN A 377 -13.35 -14.14 -25.15
N ILE A 378 -12.90 -13.17 -25.92
CA ILE A 378 -13.68 -11.98 -26.25
C ILE A 378 -14.41 -12.21 -27.57
N ASN A 379 -15.74 -12.31 -27.53
CA ASN A 379 -16.58 -12.62 -28.71
C ASN A 379 -16.12 -13.87 -29.49
N GLY A 380 -15.57 -14.86 -28.77
CA GLY A 380 -15.02 -16.09 -29.37
C GLY A 380 -13.62 -15.94 -29.97
N ASN A 381 -12.99 -14.75 -29.91
CA ASN A 381 -11.60 -14.54 -30.27
C ASN A 381 -10.69 -14.64 -29.03
N GLU A 382 -9.56 -15.32 -29.18
CA GLU A 382 -8.51 -15.37 -28.17
C GLU A 382 -7.68 -14.08 -28.16
N ILE A 383 -7.05 -13.81 -27.01
CA ILE A 383 -6.09 -12.73 -26.85
C ILE A 383 -4.69 -13.32 -26.89
N HIS A 384 -3.89 -12.93 -27.87
CA HIS A 384 -2.53 -13.45 -28.05
C HIS A 384 -1.50 -12.42 -27.58
N LEU A 385 -0.46 -12.93 -26.93
CA LEU A 385 0.69 -12.15 -26.48
C LEU A 385 1.82 -12.23 -27.51
N LEU A 386 2.11 -11.14 -28.20
CA LEU A 386 3.19 -11.03 -29.16
C LEU A 386 4.44 -10.44 -28.49
N THR A 387 5.41 -11.30 -28.15
CA THR A 387 6.67 -10.88 -27.54
C THR A 387 7.74 -10.59 -28.59
N LEU A 388 8.28 -9.38 -28.61
CA LEU A 388 9.48 -9.01 -29.37
C LEU A 388 10.67 -8.82 -28.44
N GLU A 389 11.82 -9.33 -28.87
CA GLU A 389 13.08 -9.16 -28.15
C GLU A 389 13.87 -7.98 -28.73
N TYR A 390 14.57 -7.24 -27.88
CA TYR A 390 15.46 -6.15 -28.30
C TYR A 390 16.84 -6.23 -27.62
N GLU A 391 17.88 -5.73 -28.31
CA GLU A 391 19.26 -5.75 -27.82
C GLU A 391 19.83 -4.36 -27.48
N ASN A 392 19.28 -3.28 -28.05
CA ASN A 392 19.75 -1.91 -27.81
C ASN A 392 18.61 -0.87 -27.92
N PHE A 393 18.90 0.39 -27.58
CA PHE A 393 17.88 1.45 -27.51
C PHE A 393 17.21 1.77 -28.86
N GLN A 394 17.96 1.75 -29.96
CA GLN A 394 17.38 1.96 -31.29
C GLN A 394 16.48 0.80 -31.70
N ASP A 395 16.88 -0.43 -31.34
CA ASP A 395 16.07 -1.63 -31.55
C ASP A 395 14.77 -1.53 -30.76
N LEU A 396 14.81 -1.16 -29.47
CA LEU A 396 13.62 -0.90 -28.64
C LEU A 396 12.63 0.06 -29.32
N ILE A 397 13.09 1.21 -29.81
CA ILE A 397 12.23 2.18 -30.51
C ILE A 397 11.63 1.53 -31.77
N SER A 398 12.48 0.88 -32.58
CA SER A 398 12.05 0.27 -33.84
C SER A 398 11.00 -0.82 -33.61
N LYS A 399 11.17 -1.66 -32.58
CA LYS A 399 10.26 -2.74 -32.18
C LYS A 399 8.96 -2.20 -31.61
N THR A 400 9.02 -1.11 -30.85
CA THR A 400 7.83 -0.42 -30.33
C THR A 400 6.98 0.13 -31.48
N ILE A 401 7.61 0.85 -32.42
CA ILE A 401 6.92 1.36 -33.61
C ILE A 401 6.37 0.20 -34.45
N GLU A 402 7.13 -0.88 -34.59
CA GLU A 402 6.72 -2.09 -35.31
C GLU A 402 5.44 -2.71 -34.70
N LEU A 403 5.37 -2.89 -33.38
CA LEU A 403 4.17 -3.42 -32.69
C LEU A 403 2.94 -2.55 -32.94
N ILE A 404 3.08 -1.23 -32.83
CA ILE A 404 1.94 -0.32 -32.95
C ILE A 404 1.49 -0.19 -34.40
N THR A 405 2.42 0.09 -35.31
CA THR A 405 2.07 0.45 -36.70
C THR A 405 1.83 -0.76 -37.60
N SER A 406 2.52 -1.87 -37.35
CA SER A 406 2.46 -3.04 -38.23
C SER A 406 1.60 -4.16 -37.64
N TYR A 407 1.67 -4.39 -36.33
CA TYR A 407 0.89 -5.44 -35.67
C TYR A 407 -0.46 -4.94 -35.12
N ASN A 408 -0.67 -3.62 -35.05
CA ASN A 408 -1.90 -3.00 -34.56
C ASN A 408 -2.32 -3.54 -33.19
N VAL A 409 -1.36 -3.58 -32.25
CA VAL A 409 -1.60 -4.07 -30.88
C VAL A 409 -2.57 -3.16 -30.13
N VAL A 410 -3.41 -3.77 -29.28
CA VAL A 410 -4.37 -3.02 -28.45
C VAL A 410 -3.68 -2.32 -27.28
N ALA A 411 -2.68 -2.99 -26.69
CA ALA A 411 -1.88 -2.49 -25.58
C ALA A 411 -0.44 -3.02 -25.69
N ILE A 412 0.49 -2.33 -25.03
CA ILE A 412 1.86 -2.82 -24.80
C ILE A 412 2.02 -3.17 -23.33
N THR A 413 2.71 -4.24 -23.02
CA THR A 413 2.89 -4.69 -21.63
C THR A 413 4.24 -5.36 -21.40
N GLY A 414 4.62 -5.50 -20.12
CA GLY A 414 5.76 -6.31 -19.69
C GLY A 414 7.08 -5.90 -20.35
N ILE A 415 7.38 -4.60 -20.38
CA ILE A 415 8.62 -4.07 -20.93
C ILE A 415 9.75 -4.30 -19.93
N THR A 416 10.74 -5.11 -20.27
CA THR A 416 11.88 -5.41 -19.38
C THR A 416 13.16 -4.76 -19.84
N GLY A 417 14.03 -4.35 -18.90
CA GLY A 417 15.42 -3.94 -19.18
C GLY A 417 15.61 -2.48 -19.62
N LEU A 418 14.61 -1.60 -19.42
CA LEU A 418 14.77 -0.16 -19.66
C LEU A 418 15.74 0.52 -18.68
N ASP A 419 15.86 -0.01 -17.46
CA ASP A 419 16.79 0.49 -16.43
C ASP A 419 18.27 0.35 -16.85
N ASN A 420 18.56 -0.46 -17.88
CA ASN A 420 19.92 -0.58 -18.42
C ASN A 420 20.33 0.61 -19.32
N PHE A 421 19.39 1.48 -19.70
CA PHE A 421 19.64 2.67 -20.52
C PHE A 421 19.85 3.90 -19.67
N ASN A 422 20.54 4.91 -20.23
CA ASN A 422 20.75 6.16 -19.51
C ASN A 422 19.47 7.02 -19.44
N GLU A 423 19.45 8.00 -18.52
CA GLU A 423 18.29 8.87 -18.26
C GLU A 423 17.79 9.61 -19.53
N GLN A 424 18.71 10.01 -20.44
CA GLN A 424 18.34 10.70 -21.68
C GLN A 424 17.60 9.77 -22.65
N GLU A 425 18.07 8.54 -22.81
CA GLU A 425 17.43 7.50 -23.62
C GLU A 425 16.04 7.16 -23.07
N GLN A 426 15.92 6.97 -21.77
CA GLN A 426 14.62 6.74 -21.13
C GLN A 426 13.63 7.90 -21.36
N LEU A 427 14.10 9.16 -21.29
CA LEU A 427 13.27 10.34 -21.57
C LEU A 427 12.82 10.41 -23.05
N ILE A 428 13.69 10.02 -23.99
CA ILE A 428 13.34 9.92 -25.41
C ILE A 428 12.22 8.90 -25.61
N PHE A 429 12.31 7.74 -24.96
CA PHE A 429 11.26 6.71 -25.00
C PHE A 429 9.93 7.25 -24.47
N LYS A 430 9.94 7.99 -23.36
CA LYS A 430 8.75 8.67 -22.83
C LYS A 430 8.12 9.64 -23.84
N ASN A 431 8.96 10.49 -24.44
CA ASN A 431 8.53 11.51 -25.38
C ASN A 431 7.91 10.92 -26.65
N LEU A 432 8.38 9.74 -27.08
CA LEU A 432 7.80 9.00 -28.21
C LEU A 432 6.33 8.67 -27.99
N PHE A 433 5.94 8.18 -26.80
CA PHE A 433 4.55 7.87 -26.48
C PHE A 433 3.70 9.12 -26.28
N LEU A 434 4.29 10.16 -25.68
CA LEU A 434 3.65 11.47 -25.49
C LEU A 434 3.24 12.15 -26.79
N GLN A 435 4.07 12.05 -27.84
CA GLN A 435 3.86 12.76 -29.09
C GLN A 435 3.18 11.90 -30.17
N ASN A 436 3.54 10.62 -30.26
CA ASN A 436 3.16 9.79 -31.39
C ASN A 436 2.12 8.72 -31.05
N PHE A 437 2.02 8.28 -29.79
CA PHE A 437 1.24 7.10 -29.39
C PHE A 437 0.43 7.30 -28.10
N THR A 438 -0.28 8.42 -27.99
CA THR A 438 -1.07 8.79 -26.80
C THR A 438 -2.26 7.86 -26.55
N GLU A 439 -2.74 7.18 -27.59
CA GLU A 439 -3.92 6.30 -27.55
C GLU A 439 -3.57 4.83 -27.28
N ILE A 440 -2.30 4.46 -27.12
CA ILE A 440 -1.89 3.08 -26.82
C ILE A 440 -1.53 2.96 -25.34
N PRO A 441 -2.27 2.18 -24.54
CA PRO A 441 -1.92 1.94 -23.15
C PRO A 441 -0.66 1.09 -23.03
N ILE A 442 0.25 1.50 -22.15
CA ILE A 442 1.39 0.72 -21.68
C ILE A 442 1.11 0.28 -20.25
N ILE A 443 1.08 -1.03 -20.01
CA ILE A 443 0.57 -1.63 -18.77
C ILE A 443 1.65 -2.48 -18.12
N GLY A 444 1.90 -2.28 -16.83
CA GLY A 444 2.81 -3.11 -16.04
C GLY A 444 4.28 -2.67 -16.09
N LEU A 445 5.20 -3.59 -15.78
CA LEU A 445 6.65 -3.35 -15.68
C LEU A 445 7.20 -2.58 -16.90
N ILE A 446 7.81 -1.43 -16.62
CA ILE A 446 8.61 -0.64 -17.56
C ILE A 446 9.90 -0.21 -16.83
N THR A 447 9.79 0.31 -15.60
CA THR A 447 10.93 0.74 -14.78
C THR A 447 10.49 1.03 -13.34
N GLU A 448 11.44 1.01 -12.41
CA GLU A 448 11.29 1.51 -11.05
C GLU A 448 11.51 3.03 -10.93
N ASP A 449 11.95 3.71 -11.99
CA ASP A 449 12.17 5.15 -12.01
C ASP A 449 10.83 5.92 -12.17
N PRO A 450 10.37 6.62 -11.11
CA PRO A 450 9.14 7.39 -11.19
C PRO A 450 9.27 8.66 -12.06
N ASN A 451 10.47 9.03 -12.53
CA ASN A 451 10.61 10.07 -13.56
C ASN A 451 10.04 9.61 -14.91
N LEU A 452 10.17 8.32 -15.21
CA LEU A 452 9.59 7.70 -16.40
C LEU A 452 8.12 7.33 -16.16
N MET A 453 7.82 6.71 -15.01
CA MET A 453 6.48 6.22 -14.64
C MET A 453 5.90 6.90 -13.40
N SER A 454 5.70 8.21 -13.45
CA SER A 454 5.08 8.90 -12.31
C SER A 454 3.59 8.58 -12.24
N PRO A 455 3.10 8.03 -11.12
CA PRO A 455 1.69 7.72 -11.01
C PRO A 455 0.77 8.94 -10.93
N SER A 456 1.36 10.07 -10.53
CA SER A 456 0.70 11.35 -10.28
C SER A 456 1.66 12.51 -10.46
N GLY A 457 1.15 13.75 -10.41
CA GLY A 457 1.96 14.97 -10.43
C GLY A 457 2.37 15.41 -11.85
N SER A 458 3.47 16.16 -11.96
CA SER A 458 3.91 16.81 -13.20
C SER A 458 4.32 15.84 -14.33
N ASN A 459 4.62 14.59 -13.99
CA ASN A 459 5.12 13.57 -14.90
C ASN A 459 4.05 12.52 -15.28
N PHE A 460 2.79 12.76 -14.91
CA PHE A 460 1.64 11.87 -15.14
C PHE A 460 1.31 11.71 -16.63
N LEU A 461 1.07 10.47 -17.06
CA LEU A 461 0.63 10.12 -18.41
C LEU A 461 -0.56 9.16 -18.37
N PRO A 462 -1.71 9.48 -19.01
CA PRO A 462 -2.88 8.61 -19.01
C PRO A 462 -2.65 7.25 -19.68
N SER A 463 -1.74 7.18 -20.65
CA SER A 463 -1.41 5.94 -21.36
C SER A 463 -0.50 5.02 -20.56
N PHE A 464 0.20 5.51 -19.52
CA PHE A 464 1.07 4.68 -18.68
C PHE A 464 0.25 4.18 -17.50
N ILE A 465 0.05 2.88 -17.36
CA ILE A 465 -0.78 2.28 -16.32
C ILE A 465 0.11 1.43 -15.43
N ASN A 466 0.30 1.90 -14.19
CA ASN A 466 1.11 1.25 -13.18
C ASN A 466 0.25 0.27 -12.39
N LEU A 467 0.44 -1.04 -12.53
CA LEU A 467 -0.29 -2.02 -11.70
C LEU A 467 0.43 -2.31 -10.37
N LYS A 468 1.77 -2.31 -10.40
CA LYS A 468 2.62 -2.44 -9.21
C LYS A 468 2.72 -1.10 -8.47
N THR A 469 2.87 -1.16 -7.16
CA THR A 469 3.18 0.05 -6.38
C THR A 469 4.58 0.57 -6.70
N SER A 470 4.84 1.87 -6.60
CA SER A 470 6.17 2.42 -6.85
C SER A 470 7.13 2.05 -5.72
N VAL A 471 8.44 2.21 -6.01
CA VAL A 471 9.51 2.02 -5.03
C VAL A 471 9.32 2.92 -3.80
N ILE A 472 8.67 4.06 -3.96
CA ILE A 472 8.39 4.97 -2.84
C ILE A 472 7.43 4.33 -1.84
N GLU A 473 6.31 3.75 -2.29
CA GLU A 473 5.39 3.05 -1.39
C GLU A 473 6.05 1.81 -0.78
N GLN A 474 6.98 1.16 -1.49
CA GLN A 474 7.76 0.07 -0.94
C GLN A 474 8.66 0.52 0.21
N ILE A 475 9.45 1.58 0.01
CA ILE A 475 10.29 2.16 1.07
C ILE A 475 9.41 2.65 2.22
N ALA A 476 8.34 3.38 1.93
CA ALA A 476 7.40 3.86 2.94
C ALA A 476 6.78 2.72 3.77
N THR A 477 6.37 1.61 3.13
CA THR A 477 5.85 0.43 3.83
C THR A 477 6.88 -0.18 4.78
N LEU A 478 8.13 -0.31 4.32
CA LEU A 478 9.22 -0.84 5.15
C LEU A 478 9.52 0.10 6.32
N LEU A 479 9.50 1.42 6.08
CA LEU A 479 9.67 2.43 7.10
C LEU A 479 8.53 2.45 8.12
N GLU A 480 7.26 2.37 7.70
CA GLU A 480 6.10 2.23 8.59
C GLU A 480 6.26 1.04 9.53
N TYR A 481 6.65 -0.12 8.98
CA TYR A 481 6.94 -1.31 9.78
C TYR A 481 8.09 -1.10 10.79
N THR A 482 9.12 -0.33 10.41
CA THR A 482 10.22 0.02 11.33
C THR A 482 9.77 1.00 12.41
N PHE A 483 8.96 1.99 12.05
CA PHE A 483 8.44 2.98 12.97
C PHE A 483 7.47 2.37 13.97
N GLU A 484 6.61 1.43 13.58
CA GLU A 484 5.75 0.67 14.51
C GLU A 484 6.53 -0.13 15.57
N ARG A 485 7.85 -0.33 15.40
CA ARG A 485 8.75 -0.96 16.40
C ARG A 485 9.58 0.03 17.22
N GLY A 486 9.42 1.32 16.99
CA GLY A 486 10.19 2.36 17.67
C GLY A 486 11.54 2.62 17.01
N PHE A 487 11.78 2.07 15.82
CA PHE A 487 13.07 2.14 15.16
C PHE A 487 13.17 3.38 14.26
N THR A 488 13.98 4.35 14.66
CA THR A 488 14.17 5.64 13.94
C THR A 488 15.57 5.84 13.36
N ARG A 489 16.55 5.03 13.80
CA ARG A 489 17.93 5.06 13.34
C ARG A 489 18.07 4.21 12.08
N ILE A 490 18.12 4.84 10.93
CA ILE A 490 18.09 4.15 9.63
C ILE A 490 19.35 4.49 8.85
N SER A 491 20.09 3.45 8.48
CA SER A 491 21.23 3.55 7.56
C SER A 491 20.87 2.95 6.20
N ILE A 492 21.64 3.30 5.18
CA ILE A 492 21.47 2.77 3.83
C ILE A 492 22.79 2.23 3.29
N VAL A 493 22.72 1.08 2.63
CA VAL A 493 23.80 0.54 1.81
C VAL A 493 23.27 0.45 0.38
N TYR A 494 23.83 1.23 -0.53
CA TYR A 494 23.31 1.28 -1.91
C TYR A 494 24.40 1.48 -2.96
N ASP A 495 24.12 1.04 -4.19
CA ASP A 495 24.97 1.32 -5.34
C ASP A 495 24.75 2.76 -5.82
N SER A 496 25.75 3.61 -5.62
CA SER A 496 25.69 5.03 -5.96
C SER A 496 25.45 5.32 -7.45
N LYS A 497 25.74 4.38 -8.35
CA LYS A 497 25.52 4.54 -9.80
C LYS A 497 24.10 4.17 -10.20
N ASN A 498 23.61 3.03 -9.72
CA ASN A 498 22.36 2.43 -10.20
C ASN A 498 21.15 2.81 -9.32
N TYR A 499 21.36 3.00 -8.01
CA TYR A 499 20.29 3.14 -7.02
C TYR A 499 20.29 4.51 -6.31
N LYS A 500 20.83 5.54 -6.95
CA LYS A 500 20.85 6.91 -6.40
C LYS A 500 19.45 7.45 -6.11
N HIS A 501 18.47 7.12 -6.95
CA HIS A 501 17.08 7.53 -6.76
C HIS A 501 16.48 6.97 -5.46
N ILE A 502 16.81 5.73 -5.06
CA ILE A 502 16.38 5.12 -3.79
C ILE A 502 16.91 5.90 -2.59
N TYR A 503 18.18 6.33 -2.63
CA TYR A 503 18.75 7.21 -1.61
C TYR A 503 17.99 8.53 -1.52
N GLU A 504 17.70 9.17 -2.66
CA GLU A 504 16.98 10.44 -2.69
C GLU A 504 15.55 10.29 -2.13
N TYR A 505 14.85 9.20 -2.43
CA TYR A 505 13.52 8.92 -1.90
C TYR A 505 13.55 8.61 -0.41
N LEU A 506 14.48 7.78 0.05
CA LEU A 506 14.66 7.52 1.48
C LEU A 506 14.96 8.83 2.22
N SER A 507 15.87 9.66 1.70
CA SER A 507 16.21 10.95 2.28
C SER A 507 15.00 11.88 2.36
N LYS A 508 14.18 11.97 1.29
CA LYS A 508 12.97 12.80 1.27
C LYS A 508 11.89 12.26 2.22
N LEU A 509 11.65 10.96 2.26
CA LEU A 509 10.69 10.33 3.19
C LEU A 509 11.11 10.55 4.65
N LEU A 510 12.39 10.40 4.96
CA LEU A 510 12.92 10.68 6.29
C LEU A 510 12.81 12.17 6.66
N LYS A 511 13.08 13.08 5.70
CA LYS A 511 12.87 14.52 5.90
C LYS A 511 11.43 14.89 6.20
N ILE A 512 10.44 14.28 5.54
CA ILE A 512 9.01 14.51 5.82
C ILE A 512 8.69 14.22 7.30
N VAL A 513 9.35 13.21 7.89
CA VAL A 513 9.16 12.82 9.30
C VAL A 513 10.21 13.39 10.26
N ASN A 514 11.00 14.38 9.82
CA ASN A 514 12.11 15.00 10.56
C ASN A 514 13.15 13.99 11.08
N LEU A 515 13.59 13.07 10.23
CA LEU A 515 14.70 12.15 10.45
C LEU A 515 15.76 12.33 9.35
N GLU A 516 16.99 11.92 9.64
CA GLU A 516 18.10 11.90 8.68
C GLU A 516 18.66 10.48 8.57
N ILE A 517 19.35 10.21 7.47
CA ILE A 517 20.06 8.94 7.26
C ILE A 517 21.26 8.92 8.19
N GLU A 518 21.38 7.89 9.03
CA GLU A 518 22.43 7.82 10.05
C GLU A 518 23.82 7.54 9.44
N SER A 519 23.88 6.66 8.46
CA SER A 519 25.09 6.42 7.67
C SER A 519 24.75 5.92 6.27
N GLU A 520 25.60 6.29 5.31
CA GLU A 520 25.55 5.83 3.93
C GLU A 520 26.81 5.02 3.61
N HIS A 521 26.64 3.88 2.95
CA HIS A 521 27.75 3.02 2.52
C HIS A 521 27.53 2.55 1.08
N ASN A 522 28.62 2.41 0.33
CA ASN A 522 28.59 1.87 -1.02
C ASN A 522 28.76 0.34 -0.99
N CYS A 523 28.07 -0.38 -1.87
CA CYS A 523 28.05 -1.84 -1.95
C CYS A 523 29.41 -2.47 -2.31
N GLU A 524 30.32 -1.73 -2.94
CA GLU A 524 31.64 -2.22 -3.38
C GLU A 524 32.73 -2.12 -2.29
N GLU A 525 32.44 -1.46 -1.17
CA GLU A 525 33.41 -1.20 -0.08
C GLU A 525 33.22 -2.18 1.10
N ASN A 526 34.26 -2.36 1.92
CA ASN A 526 34.12 -3.05 3.19
C ASN A 526 33.20 -2.23 4.10
N ILE A 527 31.97 -2.73 4.32
CA ILE A 527 30.97 -2.06 5.14
C ILE A 527 31.41 -2.14 6.59
N LEU A 528 31.98 -1.04 7.10
CA LEU A 528 32.40 -0.88 8.48
C LEU A 528 31.57 0.22 9.12
N PHE A 529 30.70 -0.15 10.05
CA PHE A 529 30.03 0.83 10.89
C PHE A 529 31.00 1.28 11.98
N ASN A 530 31.27 2.58 12.05
CA ASN A 530 32.08 3.15 13.11
C ASN A 530 31.50 2.74 14.48
N ALA A 531 32.32 2.64 15.54
CA ALA A 531 31.85 2.18 16.86
C ALA A 531 30.72 3.06 17.46
N THR A 532 30.50 4.25 16.91
CA THR A 532 29.47 5.22 17.30
C THR A 532 28.16 5.11 16.50
N ILE A 533 28.16 4.34 15.41
CA ILE A 533 27.03 4.14 14.50
C ILE A 533 26.37 2.80 14.86
N ASN A 534 25.09 2.86 15.24
CA ASN A 534 24.31 1.67 15.60
C ASN A 534 22.90 1.79 15.01
N PRO A 535 22.72 1.45 13.74
CA PRO A 535 21.45 1.60 13.06
C PRO A 535 20.43 0.60 13.62
N HIS A 536 19.19 1.06 13.80
CA HIS A 536 18.08 0.18 14.13
C HIS A 536 17.61 -0.64 12.91
N ALA A 537 17.66 -0.03 11.73
CA ALA A 537 17.35 -0.68 10.47
C ALA A 537 18.36 -0.27 9.39
N ILE A 538 18.68 -1.19 8.49
CA ILE A 538 19.56 -0.93 7.35
C ILE A 538 18.77 -1.26 6.08
N LEU A 539 18.57 -0.27 5.21
CA LEU A 539 18.05 -0.48 3.87
C LEU A 539 19.19 -0.89 2.94
N VAL A 540 19.08 -2.05 2.30
CA VAL A 540 20.09 -2.58 1.38
C VAL A 540 19.54 -2.58 -0.04
N SER A 541 20.23 -1.88 -0.94
CA SER A 541 19.92 -1.81 -2.37
C SER A 541 21.19 -1.95 -3.21
N CYS A 542 21.63 -3.19 -3.43
CA CYS A 542 22.88 -3.51 -4.10
C CYS A 542 22.68 -4.49 -5.26
N ASN A 543 23.63 -4.56 -6.21
CA ASN A 543 23.60 -5.61 -7.23
C ASN A 543 24.01 -6.99 -6.69
N ASN A 544 24.77 -7.05 -5.58
CA ASN A 544 25.22 -8.27 -4.92
C ASN A 544 24.70 -8.32 -3.47
N VAL A 545 23.38 -8.39 -3.32
CA VAL A 545 22.74 -8.30 -1.99
C VAL A 545 23.12 -9.44 -1.08
N LYS A 546 23.33 -10.65 -1.62
CA LYS A 546 23.74 -11.81 -0.82
C LYS A 546 25.02 -11.54 -0.03
N ASN A 547 26.09 -11.14 -0.69
CA ASN A 547 27.39 -10.92 -0.03
C ASN A 547 27.31 -9.75 0.95
N VAL A 548 26.59 -8.69 0.59
CA VAL A 548 26.41 -7.50 1.44
C VAL A 548 25.64 -7.86 2.73
N ILE A 549 24.57 -8.64 2.62
CA ILE A 549 23.82 -9.12 3.79
C ILE A 549 24.69 -10.00 4.68
N GLU A 550 25.45 -10.94 4.12
CA GLU A 550 26.37 -11.79 4.91
C GLU A 550 27.45 -10.96 5.63
N GLN A 551 27.97 -9.91 4.99
CA GLN A 551 28.93 -9.00 5.61
C GLN A 551 28.30 -8.22 6.78
N ILE A 552 27.08 -7.69 6.60
CA ILE A 552 26.37 -6.92 7.62
C ILE A 552 25.92 -7.83 8.79
N ASP A 553 25.43 -9.03 8.51
CA ASP A 553 24.95 -9.98 9.52
C ASP A 553 26.09 -10.52 10.40
N ASN A 554 27.29 -10.64 9.83
CA ASN A 554 28.49 -11.01 10.58
C ASN A 554 29.14 -9.85 11.35
N TYR A 555 28.66 -8.62 11.16
CA TYR A 555 29.25 -7.45 11.81
C TYR A 555 28.84 -7.36 13.29
N SER A 556 29.84 -7.35 14.18
CA SER A 556 29.62 -7.42 15.64
C SER A 556 28.86 -6.22 16.21
N ASN A 557 28.93 -5.04 15.57
CA ASN A 557 28.33 -3.82 16.09
C ASN A 557 26.90 -3.58 15.61
N PHE A 558 26.36 -4.42 14.71
CA PHE A 558 24.95 -4.34 14.34
C PHE A 558 24.11 -5.04 15.41
N ARG A 559 23.17 -4.32 16.02
CA ARG A 559 22.31 -4.79 17.12
C ARG A 559 21.57 -6.11 16.82
N ASN A 560 21.34 -6.93 17.85
CA ASN A 560 20.74 -8.26 17.69
C ASN A 560 19.32 -8.28 17.13
N ASP A 561 18.54 -7.26 17.45
CA ASP A 561 17.16 -7.05 17.06
C ASP A 561 17.01 -6.13 15.83
N GLY A 562 18.11 -5.82 15.15
CA GLY A 562 18.16 -4.93 14.00
C GLY A 562 17.44 -5.52 12.78
N LEU A 563 16.83 -4.65 11.98
CA LEU A 563 16.12 -5.02 10.77
C LEU A 563 17.00 -4.83 9.54
N LEU A 564 17.10 -5.87 8.71
CA LEU A 564 17.65 -5.76 7.37
C LEU A 564 16.49 -5.58 6.41
N LEU A 565 16.35 -4.38 5.84
CA LEU A 565 15.28 -4.05 4.90
C LEU A 565 15.81 -4.24 3.47
N VAL A 566 15.11 -5.05 2.68
CA VAL A 566 15.50 -5.33 1.28
C VAL A 566 14.32 -5.06 0.35
N LEU A 567 14.62 -4.47 -0.80
CA LEU A 567 13.64 -4.26 -1.86
C LEU A 567 13.37 -5.59 -2.60
N ASN A 568 12.09 -5.86 -2.88
CA ASN A 568 11.60 -7.13 -3.42
C ASN A 568 12.31 -7.58 -4.70
N ASP A 569 12.55 -6.63 -5.61
CA ASP A 569 13.11 -6.89 -6.93
C ASP A 569 14.56 -7.39 -6.87
N ILE A 570 15.24 -7.08 -5.76
CA ILE A 570 16.60 -7.53 -5.48
C ILE A 570 16.60 -8.84 -4.65
N PHE A 571 15.51 -9.13 -3.93
CA PHE A 571 15.35 -10.35 -3.15
C PHE A 571 15.15 -11.60 -4.02
N LEU A 572 14.55 -11.43 -5.21
CA LEU A 572 14.16 -12.52 -6.12
C LEU A 572 15.25 -12.94 -7.12
N SER A 573 16.29 -12.12 -7.30
CA SER A 573 17.37 -12.37 -8.26
C SER A 573 18.48 -13.28 -7.71
N ASP A 574 18.69 -13.26 -6.39
CA ASP A 574 19.67 -14.09 -5.69
C ASP A 574 18.98 -15.17 -4.85
N ASN A 575 19.52 -16.40 -4.83
CA ASN A 575 19.07 -17.51 -3.98
C ASN A 575 19.33 -17.22 -2.47
N ILE A 576 18.64 -16.22 -1.89
CA ILE A 576 18.67 -15.81 -0.48
C ILE A 576 18.00 -16.86 0.42
N ASN A 577 17.20 -17.77 -0.15
CA ASN A 577 16.54 -18.88 0.57
C ASN A 577 17.51 -19.84 1.28
N ASN A 578 18.81 -19.79 0.97
CA ASN A 578 19.85 -20.62 1.61
C ASN A 578 20.75 -19.87 2.60
N LEU A 579 20.45 -18.61 2.93
CA LEU A 579 21.23 -17.83 3.89
C LEU A 579 20.83 -18.14 5.34
N PHE A 580 21.81 -18.43 6.18
CA PHE A 580 21.66 -18.46 7.63
C PHE A 580 21.94 -17.06 8.18
N ILE A 581 20.90 -16.25 8.30
CA ILE A 581 20.98 -14.86 8.77
C ILE A 581 20.57 -14.82 10.25
N LYS A 582 21.41 -14.24 11.11
CA LYS A 582 21.12 -14.04 12.54
C LYS A 582 20.08 -12.94 12.77
N ARG A 583 20.07 -11.93 11.90
CA ARG A 583 19.18 -10.76 11.95
C ARG A 583 17.88 -10.96 11.19
N LYS A 584 16.87 -10.14 11.49
CA LYS A 584 15.55 -10.22 10.84
C LYS A 584 15.61 -9.57 9.46
N LEU A 585 15.51 -10.39 8.41
CA LEU A 585 15.42 -9.94 7.03
C LEU A 585 13.96 -9.67 6.66
N ILE A 586 13.68 -8.44 6.23
CA ILE A 586 12.34 -7.94 5.95
C ILE A 586 12.28 -7.42 4.51
N TYR A 587 11.26 -7.84 3.79
CA TYR A 587 10.95 -7.31 2.47
C TYR A 587 9.44 -7.05 2.37
N SER A 588 9.02 -6.28 1.37
CA SER A 588 7.60 -6.05 1.11
C SER A 588 7.24 -6.32 -0.34
N THR A 589 6.08 -6.90 -0.57
CA THR A 589 5.52 -7.25 -1.89
C THR A 589 4.05 -6.82 -1.96
N PRO A 590 3.53 -6.39 -3.12
CA PRO A 590 2.09 -6.08 -3.26
C PRO A 590 1.24 -7.35 -3.32
N PHE A 591 1.85 -8.53 -3.45
CA PHE A 591 1.15 -9.81 -3.60
C PHE A 591 1.14 -10.60 -2.29
N ASN A 592 0.02 -11.25 -1.99
CA ASN A 592 -0.07 -12.13 -0.84
C ASN A 592 0.48 -13.52 -1.21
N HIS A 593 1.59 -13.93 -0.61
CA HIS A 593 2.10 -15.28 -0.75
C HIS A 593 1.10 -16.29 -0.17
N PHE A 594 0.93 -17.40 -0.89
CA PHE A 594 -0.21 -18.31 -0.77
C PHE A 594 -0.40 -18.95 0.63
N ASN A 595 -1.25 -18.38 1.49
CA ASN A 595 -1.84 -19.05 2.67
C ASN A 595 -3.18 -19.70 2.32
N ASN A 596 -3.74 -20.59 3.16
CA ASN A 596 -4.94 -21.43 2.89
C ASN A 596 -6.17 -20.75 2.25
N SER A 597 -6.31 -19.42 2.29
CA SER A 597 -7.35 -18.65 1.59
C SER A 597 -7.09 -18.39 0.09
N SER A 598 -5.93 -18.81 -0.43
CA SER A 598 -5.45 -18.53 -1.81
C SER A 598 -5.46 -19.76 -2.73
N ILE A 599 -6.08 -20.85 -2.30
CA ILE A 599 -6.23 -22.09 -3.10
C ILE A 599 -6.91 -21.80 -4.45
N TYR A 600 -7.88 -20.88 -4.48
CA TYR A 600 -8.56 -20.46 -5.71
C TYR A 600 -7.64 -19.76 -6.72
N LEU A 601 -6.74 -18.88 -6.24
CA LEU A 601 -5.75 -18.23 -7.11
C LEU A 601 -4.73 -19.23 -7.63
N LEU A 602 -4.29 -20.19 -6.82
CA LEU A 602 -3.41 -21.28 -7.26
C LEU A 602 -4.07 -22.17 -8.31
N GLU A 603 -5.35 -22.52 -8.12
CA GLU A 603 -6.11 -23.29 -9.09
C GLU A 603 -6.16 -22.54 -10.43
N LEU A 604 -6.57 -21.27 -10.45
CA LEU A 604 -6.57 -20.44 -11.66
C LEU A 604 -5.19 -20.29 -12.30
N PHE A 605 -4.14 -20.10 -11.48
CA PHE A 605 -2.75 -20.05 -11.94
C PHE A 605 -2.27 -21.35 -12.59
N SER A 606 -2.84 -22.49 -12.17
CA SER A 606 -2.42 -23.82 -12.59
C SER A 606 -3.17 -24.35 -13.81
N MET A 607 -4.35 -23.79 -14.15
CA MET A 607 -5.27 -24.38 -15.14
C MET A 607 -4.75 -24.39 -16.59
N ASN A 608 -3.78 -23.53 -16.97
CA ASN A 608 -3.42 -23.33 -18.39
C ASN A 608 -1.94 -23.49 -18.75
N THR A 609 -1.10 -24.05 -17.88
CA THR A 609 0.34 -24.14 -18.19
C THR A 609 0.74 -25.43 -18.90
N LYS A 610 1.44 -25.32 -20.04
CA LYS A 610 2.32 -26.39 -20.57
C LYS A 610 3.49 -26.71 -19.63
N TYR A 611 3.68 -25.90 -18.58
CA TYR A 611 4.76 -25.95 -17.60
C TYR A 611 4.26 -26.22 -16.17
N THR A 612 3.42 -27.25 -16.00
CA THR A 612 3.03 -27.76 -14.66
C THR A 612 4.21 -28.33 -13.85
N GLN A 613 5.41 -28.43 -14.44
CA GLN A 613 6.55 -29.11 -13.83
C GLN A 613 7.47 -28.22 -12.98
N ASN A 614 7.32 -26.88 -13.00
CA ASN A 614 8.28 -25.97 -12.36
C ASN A 614 7.73 -25.34 -11.07
N GLN A 615 8.01 -25.95 -9.91
CA GLN A 615 7.55 -25.45 -8.60
C GLN A 615 8.04 -24.03 -8.26
N GLU A 616 9.13 -23.57 -8.90
CA GLU A 616 9.64 -22.20 -8.74
C GLU A 616 8.73 -21.13 -9.36
N TYR A 617 8.00 -21.47 -10.42
CA TYR A 617 7.11 -20.54 -11.13
C TYR A 617 5.97 -20.06 -10.22
N PHE A 618 5.32 -20.98 -9.52
CA PHE A 618 4.21 -20.70 -8.61
C PHE A 618 4.62 -19.96 -7.33
N LYS A 619 5.93 -19.78 -7.09
CA LYS A 619 6.45 -19.00 -5.95
C LYS A 619 7.02 -17.65 -6.37
N SER A 620 7.00 -17.32 -7.67
CA SER A 620 7.62 -16.10 -8.20
C SER A 620 6.63 -14.94 -8.23
N ASP A 621 6.96 -13.84 -7.57
CA ASP A 621 6.19 -12.60 -7.66
C ASP A 621 6.10 -12.05 -9.09
N ILE A 622 7.14 -12.27 -9.91
CA ILE A 622 7.17 -11.84 -11.32
C ILE A 622 6.10 -12.58 -12.13
N ALA A 623 5.90 -13.87 -11.85
CA ALA A 623 4.83 -14.64 -12.49
C ALA A 623 3.45 -14.12 -12.05
N ILE A 624 3.27 -13.90 -10.74
CA ILE A 624 2.02 -13.36 -10.16
C ILE A 624 1.71 -11.98 -10.73
N GLU A 625 2.71 -11.12 -10.87
CA GLU A 625 2.58 -9.82 -11.50
C GLU A 625 2.14 -9.94 -12.96
N GLY A 626 2.79 -10.82 -13.73
CA GLY A 626 2.38 -11.13 -15.09
C GLY A 626 0.92 -11.55 -15.18
N PHE A 627 0.47 -12.42 -14.26
CA PHE A 627 -0.92 -12.85 -14.21
C PHE A 627 -1.89 -11.71 -13.93
N TYR A 628 -1.62 -10.85 -12.93
CA TYR A 628 -2.47 -9.67 -12.67
C TYR A 628 -2.48 -8.69 -13.85
N ILE A 629 -1.36 -8.52 -14.56
CA ILE A 629 -1.29 -7.74 -15.80
C ILE A 629 -2.24 -8.34 -16.86
N GLY A 630 -2.12 -9.64 -17.12
CA GLY A 630 -2.95 -10.33 -18.11
C GLY A 630 -4.44 -10.33 -17.74
N ASP A 631 -4.75 -10.62 -16.48
CA ASP A 631 -6.12 -10.63 -15.96
C ASP A 631 -6.75 -9.23 -16.04
N PHE A 632 -6.02 -8.18 -15.63
CA PHE A 632 -6.44 -6.79 -15.78
C PHE A 632 -6.77 -6.41 -17.23
N ILE A 633 -5.91 -6.78 -18.18
CA ILE A 633 -6.14 -6.52 -19.61
C ILE A 633 -7.38 -7.26 -20.09
N SER A 634 -7.48 -8.56 -19.77
CA SER A 634 -8.60 -9.41 -20.18
C SER A 634 -9.93 -8.89 -19.62
N PHE A 635 -9.95 -8.44 -18.37
CA PHE A 635 -11.12 -7.90 -17.69
C PHE A 635 -11.64 -6.62 -18.35
N ILE A 636 -10.74 -5.68 -18.67
CA ILE A 636 -11.11 -4.43 -19.33
C ILE A 636 -11.65 -4.70 -20.74
N MET A 637 -10.97 -5.56 -21.50
CA MET A 637 -11.39 -5.86 -22.87
C MET A 637 -12.71 -6.62 -22.93
N ASP A 638 -12.94 -7.56 -22.00
CA ASP A 638 -14.22 -8.26 -21.84
C ASP A 638 -15.35 -7.28 -21.51
N SER A 639 -15.10 -6.35 -20.58
CA SER A 639 -16.09 -5.32 -20.22
C SER A 639 -16.42 -4.39 -21.39
N LEU A 640 -15.43 -4.02 -22.22
CA LEU A 640 -15.65 -3.24 -23.43
C LEU A 640 -16.50 -4.00 -24.45
N SER A 641 -16.25 -5.31 -24.58
CA SER A 641 -16.99 -6.20 -25.46
C SER A 641 -18.45 -6.31 -25.05
N ASP A 642 -18.72 -6.53 -23.75
CA ASP A 642 -20.08 -6.58 -23.19
C ASP A 642 -20.83 -5.26 -23.39
N ALA A 643 -20.11 -4.14 -23.33
CA ALA A 643 -20.66 -2.82 -23.62
C ALA A 643 -20.88 -2.53 -25.12
N GLY A 644 -20.54 -3.46 -26.01
CA GLY A 644 -20.64 -3.30 -27.47
C GLY A 644 -19.71 -2.22 -28.05
N LYS A 645 -18.64 -1.86 -27.33
CA LYS A 645 -17.68 -0.83 -27.75
C LYS A 645 -16.54 -1.44 -28.57
N PRO A 646 -15.98 -0.71 -29.55
CA PRO A 646 -14.85 -1.21 -30.34
C PRO A 646 -13.61 -1.34 -29.46
N ILE A 647 -12.95 -2.51 -29.48
CA ILE A 647 -11.76 -2.79 -28.67
C ILE A 647 -10.53 -2.16 -29.33
N THR A 648 -10.17 -0.98 -28.85
CA THR A 648 -9.04 -0.16 -29.30
C THR A 648 -8.28 0.38 -28.08
N GLY A 649 -6.99 0.71 -28.24
CA GLY A 649 -6.21 1.30 -27.13
C GLY A 649 -6.87 2.55 -26.54
N LYS A 650 -7.47 3.41 -27.38
CA LYS A 650 -8.22 4.59 -26.94
C LYS A 650 -9.42 4.23 -26.05
N SER A 651 -10.27 3.32 -26.52
CA SER A 651 -11.43 2.87 -25.75
C SER A 651 -11.06 2.20 -24.44
N PHE A 652 -9.90 1.53 -24.40
CA PHE A 652 -9.33 0.91 -23.20
C PHE A 652 -9.02 1.98 -22.15
N ILE A 653 -8.28 3.03 -22.53
CA ILE A 653 -7.93 4.15 -21.65
C ILE A 653 -9.19 4.87 -21.17
N GLU A 654 -10.11 5.22 -22.09
CA GLU A 654 -11.35 5.93 -21.74
C GLU A 654 -12.22 5.13 -20.76
N TYR A 655 -12.32 3.81 -20.94
CA TYR A 655 -13.08 2.96 -20.03
C TYR A 655 -12.40 2.84 -18.65
N LEU A 656 -11.08 2.63 -18.61
CA LEU A 656 -10.33 2.54 -17.35
C LEU A 656 -10.53 3.76 -16.45
N TYR A 657 -10.47 4.96 -17.03
CA TYR A 657 -10.67 6.20 -16.28
C TYR A 657 -12.13 6.48 -15.92
N SER A 658 -13.10 5.77 -16.52
CA SER A 658 -14.53 5.93 -16.20
C SER A 658 -14.97 5.15 -14.97
N ILE A 659 -14.29 4.05 -14.64
CA ILE A 659 -14.65 3.13 -13.54
C ILE A 659 -13.96 3.45 -12.21
N GLU A 660 -12.93 4.30 -12.21
CA GLU A 660 -12.10 4.73 -11.08
C GLU A 660 -11.34 3.61 -10.34
N ASN A 661 -11.93 2.44 -10.05
CA ASN A 661 -11.26 1.30 -9.43
C ASN A 661 -11.80 -0.04 -9.96
N ILE A 662 -11.02 -1.10 -9.78
CA ILE A 662 -11.37 -2.47 -10.18
C ILE A 662 -11.05 -3.40 -9.02
N ASN A 663 -11.91 -4.37 -8.76
CA ASN A 663 -11.62 -5.45 -7.82
C ASN A 663 -11.28 -6.72 -8.59
N LEU A 664 -10.01 -7.11 -8.59
CA LEU A 664 -9.54 -8.38 -9.15
C LEU A 664 -9.16 -9.31 -7.99
N HIS A 665 -9.86 -10.43 -7.86
CA HIS A 665 -9.58 -11.48 -6.87
C HIS A 665 -9.43 -10.98 -5.42
N GLY A 666 -10.19 -9.96 -5.02
CA GLY A 666 -10.15 -9.39 -3.67
C GLY A 666 -9.09 -8.29 -3.48
N GLN A 667 -8.34 -7.95 -4.53
CA GLN A 667 -7.45 -6.79 -4.55
C GLN A 667 -8.11 -5.62 -5.29
N VAL A 668 -8.18 -4.47 -4.61
CA VAL A 668 -8.63 -3.22 -5.24
C VAL A 668 -7.45 -2.59 -5.98
N ILE A 669 -7.60 -2.43 -7.29
CA ILE A 669 -6.67 -1.80 -8.21
C ILE A 669 -7.24 -0.42 -8.56
N GLY A 670 -6.52 0.64 -8.22
CA GLY A 670 -6.94 2.03 -8.42
C GLY A 670 -6.54 2.94 -7.24
N THR A 671 -6.88 4.22 -7.22
CA THR A 671 -7.80 4.92 -8.12
C THR A 671 -7.19 5.34 -9.45
N PHE A 672 -7.98 5.33 -10.51
CA PHE A 672 -7.65 5.84 -11.84
C PHE A 672 -8.43 7.14 -12.07
N SER A 673 -7.73 8.27 -12.20
CA SER A 673 -8.32 9.59 -12.46
C SER A 673 -7.45 10.39 -13.43
N ASN A 674 -8.03 10.88 -14.52
CA ASN A 674 -7.34 11.77 -15.47
C ASN A 674 -7.96 13.18 -15.56
N VAL A 675 -9.05 13.45 -14.82
CA VAL A 675 -9.76 14.74 -14.82
C VAL A 675 -9.72 15.45 -13.46
N LYS A 676 -9.91 14.72 -12.35
CA LYS A 676 -9.93 15.30 -11.00
C LYS A 676 -8.55 15.21 -10.37
N LEU A 677 -8.09 16.30 -9.74
CA LEU A 677 -6.87 16.27 -8.93
C LEU A 677 -7.14 15.48 -7.62
N PRO A 678 -6.24 14.56 -7.23
CA PRO A 678 -4.99 14.23 -7.90
C PRO A 678 -5.15 13.28 -9.11
N LEU A 679 -4.45 13.58 -10.21
CA LEU A 679 -4.37 12.68 -11.37
C LEU A 679 -3.68 11.36 -10.95
N CYS A 680 -4.22 10.23 -11.39
CA CYS A 680 -3.80 8.91 -10.95
C CYS A 680 -3.93 7.80 -11.99
N ASN A 681 -2.86 7.02 -12.20
CA ASN A 681 -2.85 5.85 -13.08
C ASN A 681 -2.31 4.59 -12.35
N PHE A 682 -2.55 4.52 -11.04
CA PHE A 682 -1.86 3.62 -10.13
C PHE A 682 -2.77 2.54 -9.56
N GLY A 683 -2.25 1.31 -9.56
CA GLY A 683 -2.98 0.08 -9.30
C GLY A 683 -3.04 -0.31 -7.83
N ILE A 684 -2.43 -1.44 -7.47
CA ILE A 684 -2.61 -2.11 -6.17
C ILE A 684 -2.22 -1.17 -5.02
N ARG A 685 -3.10 -0.99 -4.02
CA ARG A 685 -2.89 -0.08 -2.86
C ARG A 685 -2.53 -0.76 -1.55
N GLN A 686 -2.32 -2.07 -1.59
CA GLN A 686 -2.02 -2.87 -0.44
C GLN A 686 -0.65 -3.51 -0.60
N ARG A 687 0.13 -3.50 0.48
CA ARG A 687 1.44 -4.16 0.52
C ARG A 687 1.54 -5.06 1.73
N TYR A 688 2.14 -6.22 1.54
CA TYR A 688 2.39 -7.22 2.55
C TYR A 688 3.87 -7.19 2.90
N VAL A 689 4.18 -7.17 4.19
CA VAL A 689 5.56 -7.24 4.69
C VAL A 689 5.80 -8.65 5.18
N TYR A 690 6.88 -9.25 4.67
CA TYR A 690 7.29 -10.60 5.02
C TYR A 690 8.63 -10.56 5.76
N GLN A 691 8.74 -11.43 6.75
CA GLN A 691 9.99 -11.71 7.46
C GLN A 691 10.49 -13.09 7.04
N LEU A 692 11.78 -13.16 6.66
CA LEU A 692 12.45 -14.44 6.41
C LEU A 692 13.02 -14.97 7.74
N LYS A 693 12.60 -16.16 8.15
CA LYS A 693 13.08 -16.86 9.35
C LYS A 693 13.37 -18.32 9.02
N GLU A 694 14.61 -18.77 9.17
CA GLU A 694 15.00 -20.19 9.04
C GLU A 694 14.45 -20.89 7.77
N LYS A 695 14.50 -20.17 6.62
CA LYS A 695 13.99 -20.59 5.29
C LYS A 695 12.47 -20.52 5.09
N LEU A 696 11.72 -20.05 6.07
CA LEU A 696 10.28 -19.79 5.95
C LEU A 696 10.03 -18.29 5.84
N THR A 697 9.10 -17.90 4.96
CA THR A 697 8.59 -16.53 4.86
C THR A 697 7.29 -16.43 5.63
N GLU A 698 7.22 -15.50 6.58
CA GLU A 698 6.04 -15.25 7.40
C GLU A 698 5.54 -13.83 7.16
N GLN A 699 4.24 -13.66 6.93
CA GLN A 699 3.62 -12.34 6.83
C GLN A 699 3.57 -11.70 8.22
N VAL A 700 4.22 -10.56 8.40
CA VAL A 700 4.34 -9.88 9.71
C VAL A 700 3.57 -8.56 9.79
N TYR A 701 3.25 -7.94 8.66
CA TYR A 701 2.53 -6.67 8.61
C TYR A 701 1.85 -6.44 7.26
N THR A 702 0.86 -5.56 7.23
CA THR A 702 0.15 -5.16 6.01
C THR A 702 -0.07 -3.67 6.03
N SER A 703 0.48 -2.96 5.04
CA SER A 703 0.23 -1.54 4.83
C SER A 703 -0.88 -1.35 3.81
N LYS A 704 -1.75 -0.36 4.07
CA LYS A 704 -2.84 0.04 3.19
C LYS A 704 -2.72 1.54 2.96
N PHE A 705 -2.48 1.93 1.71
CA PHE A 705 -2.46 3.34 1.32
C PHE A 705 -3.87 3.84 1.04
N SER A 706 -4.14 5.11 1.38
CA SER A 706 -5.44 5.73 1.10
C SER A 706 -5.75 5.70 -0.40
N THR A 707 -6.98 5.31 -0.75
CA THR A 707 -7.49 5.34 -2.13
C THR A 707 -7.85 6.75 -2.58
N GLU A 708 -7.97 7.71 -1.66
CA GLU A 708 -8.27 9.12 -1.95
C GLU A 708 -7.05 9.89 -2.50
N GLN A 709 -5.84 9.36 -2.31
CA GLN A 709 -4.60 9.98 -2.77
C GLN A 709 -3.91 9.15 -3.86
N CYS A 710 -3.26 9.82 -4.80
CA CYS A 710 -2.53 9.13 -5.86
C CYS A 710 -1.06 8.82 -5.50
N GLY A 711 -0.89 7.86 -4.59
CA GLY A 711 0.43 7.41 -4.14
C GLY A 711 1.15 8.48 -3.32
N LEU A 712 2.38 8.17 -2.92
CA LEU A 712 3.19 9.06 -2.08
C LEU A 712 4.08 10.02 -2.90
N GLN A 713 4.07 9.92 -4.24
CA GLN A 713 4.89 10.75 -5.12
C GLN A 713 4.60 12.25 -4.96
N GLN A 714 3.32 12.64 -4.90
CA GLN A 714 2.94 14.04 -4.68
C GLN A 714 3.41 14.53 -3.31
N ALA A 715 3.28 13.71 -2.27
CA ALA A 715 3.72 14.04 -0.92
C ALA A 715 5.24 14.29 -0.86
N ILE A 716 6.03 13.52 -1.60
CA ILE A 716 7.48 13.74 -1.74
C ILE A 716 7.80 15.05 -2.46
N GLN A 717 7.03 15.41 -3.49
CA GLN A 717 7.24 16.65 -4.25
C GLN A 717 6.88 17.90 -3.44
N SER A 718 5.82 17.84 -2.64
CA SER A 718 5.36 18.96 -1.81
C SER A 718 5.96 18.98 -0.40
N LEU A 719 6.69 17.93 0.01
CA LEU A 719 7.13 17.68 1.39
C LEU A 719 5.98 17.80 2.39
N ASP A 720 4.82 17.23 2.03
CA ASP A 720 3.59 17.29 2.81
C ASP A 720 3.54 16.16 3.85
N SER A 721 3.55 16.53 5.13
CA SER A 721 3.48 15.62 6.28
C SER A 721 2.10 14.97 6.47
N SER A 722 1.06 15.44 5.79
CA SER A 722 -0.30 14.90 5.92
C SER A 722 -0.51 13.57 5.20
N SER A 723 0.31 13.24 4.20
CA SER A 723 0.22 12.00 3.43
C SER A 723 1.09 10.87 3.96
N TYR A 724 2.14 11.20 4.73
CA TYR A 724 3.07 10.24 5.30
C TYR A 724 3.58 10.76 6.64
N SER A 725 3.24 10.07 7.72
CA SER A 725 3.64 10.46 9.08
C SER A 725 4.17 9.28 9.86
N ARG A 726 5.10 9.55 10.78
CA ARG A 726 5.52 8.58 11.78
C ARG A 726 4.68 8.70 13.05
N PRO A 727 4.53 7.61 13.82
CA PRO A 727 3.93 7.67 15.15
C PRO A 727 4.67 8.69 16.04
N PHE A 728 3.92 9.43 16.87
CA PHE A 728 4.52 10.24 17.93
C PHE A 728 5.13 9.33 18.98
N GLN A 729 6.46 9.41 19.12
CA GLN A 729 7.21 8.55 20.03
C GLN A 729 7.31 9.15 21.42
N PHE A 730 6.75 8.46 22.39
CA PHE A 730 6.85 8.76 23.80
C PHE A 730 7.84 7.80 24.45
N ILE A 731 8.85 8.33 25.14
CA ILE A 731 9.90 7.50 25.73
C ILE A 731 9.68 7.37 27.24
N LYS A 732 9.67 6.13 27.73
CA LYS A 732 9.82 5.83 29.15
C LYS A 732 11.23 5.36 29.45
N LEU A 733 11.91 6.02 30.39
CA LEU A 733 13.22 5.60 30.90
C LEU A 733 12.99 4.72 32.13
N VAL A 734 13.64 3.57 32.20
CA VAL A 734 13.52 2.63 33.32
C VAL A 734 14.89 2.16 33.77
N LYS A 735 15.17 2.24 35.07
CA LYS A 735 16.45 1.78 35.64
C LYS A 735 16.45 0.26 35.78
N THR A 736 17.53 -0.41 35.35
CA THR A 736 17.69 -1.86 35.50
C THR A 736 19.01 -2.24 36.19
N SER A 737 18.97 -3.25 37.07
CA SER A 737 20.15 -3.84 37.72
C SER A 737 20.85 -4.88 36.84
N VAL A 738 20.19 -5.35 35.78
CA VAL A 738 20.72 -6.34 34.84
C VAL A 738 21.32 -5.62 33.64
N LYS A 739 22.64 -5.76 33.44
CA LYS A 739 23.31 -5.38 32.18
C LYS A 739 22.83 -6.32 31.07
N TYR A 740 21.76 -5.95 30.38
CA TYR A 740 21.52 -6.49 29.05
C TYR A 740 22.63 -5.99 28.12
N TYR A 741 23.24 -6.89 27.37
CA TYR A 741 24.19 -6.50 26.33
C TYR A 741 23.44 -5.68 25.28
N THR A 742 23.65 -4.37 25.32
CA THR A 742 23.58 -3.40 24.21
C THR A 742 22.22 -3.19 23.52
N ASP A 743 21.69 -1.97 23.64
CA ASP A 743 20.77 -1.29 22.71
C ASP A 743 19.44 -1.97 22.31
N SER A 744 19.03 -3.08 22.92
CA SER A 744 17.73 -3.71 22.63
C SER A 744 16.58 -2.82 23.13
N VAL A 745 15.77 -2.27 22.21
CA VAL A 745 14.45 -1.75 22.54
C VAL A 745 13.60 -2.98 22.84
N ILE A 746 13.31 -3.22 24.12
CA ILE A 746 12.38 -4.28 24.49
C ILE A 746 10.98 -3.69 24.27
N VAL A 747 10.40 -3.97 23.10
CA VAL A 747 9.03 -3.57 22.75
C VAL A 747 8.00 -4.24 23.67
N GLU A 748 8.37 -5.35 24.31
CA GLU A 748 7.55 -6.13 25.26
C GLU A 748 8.08 -6.03 26.70
N TYR A 749 8.55 -4.85 27.15
CA TYR A 749 8.81 -4.66 28.57
C TYR A 749 7.47 -4.40 29.26
N GLN A 750 6.94 -5.41 29.95
CA GLN A 750 5.70 -5.32 30.73
C GLN A 750 5.96 -4.48 31.98
N ASP A 751 5.53 -3.22 31.94
CA ASP A 751 5.43 -2.32 33.10
C ASP A 751 3.99 -1.85 33.20
N ASP A 752 3.39 -2.00 34.39
CA ASP A 752 2.01 -1.61 34.72
C ASP A 752 1.60 -0.26 34.13
N PHE A 753 2.48 0.73 34.25
CA PHE A 753 2.21 2.07 33.71
C PHE A 753 2.02 2.03 32.19
N ILE A 754 2.91 1.35 31.47
CA ILE A 754 2.85 1.23 30.01
C ILE A 754 1.64 0.43 29.56
N GLU A 755 1.23 -0.61 30.29
CA GLU A 755 -0.01 -1.33 29.99
C GLU A 755 -1.23 -0.41 30.06
N GLY A 756 -1.27 0.47 31.07
CA GLY A 756 -2.29 1.51 31.19
C GLY A 756 -2.34 2.45 29.99
N VAL A 757 -1.19 2.96 29.55
CA VAL A 757 -1.12 3.87 28.41
C VAL A 757 -1.45 3.14 27.08
N ASN A 758 -0.91 1.93 26.87
CA ASN A 758 -1.14 1.13 25.65
C ASN A 758 -2.60 0.71 25.52
N SER A 759 -3.27 0.35 26.62
CA SER A 759 -4.69 -0.03 26.59
C SER A 759 -5.55 1.06 25.94
N TYR A 760 -5.25 2.33 26.19
CA TYR A 760 -5.96 3.46 25.61
C TYR A 760 -5.58 3.70 24.13
N PHE A 761 -4.28 3.78 23.84
CA PHE A 761 -3.82 4.10 22.48
C PHE A 761 -4.08 2.99 21.46
N LEU A 762 -4.13 1.71 21.86
CA LEU A 762 -4.48 0.62 20.95
C LEU A 762 -5.95 0.65 20.54
N ASN A 763 -6.86 0.95 21.47
CA ASN A 763 -8.27 1.11 21.15
C ASN A 763 -8.51 2.31 20.21
N LEU A 764 -7.72 3.38 20.36
CA LEU A 764 -7.73 4.51 19.40
C LEU A 764 -7.24 4.12 17.99
N LYS A 765 -6.39 3.09 17.83
CA LYS A 765 -5.95 2.64 16.49
C LYS A 765 -7.08 1.97 15.71
N GLU A 766 -8.03 1.31 16.38
CA GLU A 766 -9.20 0.70 15.72
C GLU A 766 -10.19 1.76 15.20
N ASP A 767 -10.26 2.93 15.87
CA ASP A 767 -11.09 4.06 15.48
C ASP A 767 -10.34 5.03 14.53
N SER A 768 -9.83 4.46 13.42
CA SER A 768 -8.85 5.08 12.51
C SER A 768 -9.25 6.44 11.90
N SER A 769 -10.50 6.87 12.03
CA SER A 769 -10.98 8.15 11.52
C SER A 769 -10.55 9.37 12.35
N LYS A 770 -10.27 9.20 13.64
CA LYS A 770 -10.13 10.34 14.56
C LYS A 770 -8.80 11.08 14.38
N TYR A 771 -7.69 10.37 14.21
CA TYR A 771 -6.35 10.95 14.17
C TYR A 771 -5.58 10.76 12.87
N TYR A 772 -6.17 10.15 11.83
CA TYR A 772 -5.48 9.88 10.56
C TYR A 772 -4.73 11.14 10.05
N PRO A 773 -3.40 11.07 9.81
CA PRO A 773 -2.51 9.90 9.81
C PRO A 773 -1.70 9.63 11.11
N PHE A 774 -1.94 10.36 12.19
CA PHE A 774 -1.11 10.35 13.40
C PHE A 774 -1.44 9.18 14.33
N THR A 775 -0.44 8.36 14.64
CA THR A 775 -0.51 7.29 15.64
C THR A 775 0.38 7.60 16.84
N PHE A 776 0.07 7.02 17.99
CA PHE A 776 0.87 7.15 19.20
C PHE A 776 1.69 5.87 19.42
N GLN A 777 2.93 6.04 19.84
CA GLN A 777 3.83 4.93 20.15
C GLN A 777 4.61 5.19 21.43
N ILE A 778 4.68 4.18 22.29
CA ILE A 778 5.48 4.20 23.51
C ILE A 778 6.70 3.32 23.31
N VAL A 779 7.86 3.82 23.70
CA VAL A 779 9.13 3.09 23.63
C VAL A 779 9.79 3.11 24.99
N THR A 780 10.06 1.92 25.54
CA THR A 780 10.79 1.77 26.79
C THR A 780 12.28 1.69 26.53
N LYS A 781 13.06 2.49 27.24
CA LYS A 781 14.52 2.48 27.21
C LYS A 781 15.06 2.16 28.59
N LEU A 782 15.71 1.00 28.68
CA LEU A 782 16.38 0.55 29.90
C LEU A 782 17.76 1.21 30.02
N TYR A 783 18.15 1.56 31.23
CA TYR A 783 19.48 2.10 31.52
C TYR A 783 20.08 1.50 32.79
N THR A 784 21.41 1.47 32.88
CA THR A 784 22.13 0.82 34.00
C THR A 784 22.81 1.80 34.95
N ASP A 785 23.39 2.89 34.44
CA ASP A 785 24.09 3.89 35.25
C ASP A 785 23.87 5.34 34.76
N ASN A 786 24.35 6.32 35.52
CA ASN A 786 24.13 7.74 35.22
C ASN A 786 24.80 8.22 33.92
N ASN A 787 25.90 7.58 33.49
CA ASN A 787 26.57 7.95 32.23
C ASN A 787 25.82 7.36 31.03
N ASP A 788 25.31 6.14 31.19
CA ASP A 788 24.44 5.44 30.25
C ASP A 788 23.18 6.27 29.94
N VAL A 789 22.47 6.75 30.97
CA VAL A 789 21.28 7.61 30.81
C VAL A 789 21.59 8.89 30.03
N LYS A 790 22.69 9.58 30.37
CA LYS A 790 23.08 10.81 29.68
C LYS A 790 23.37 10.56 28.21
N SER A 791 24.00 9.44 27.88
CA SER A 791 24.24 9.01 26.50
C SER A 791 22.92 8.72 25.77
N ILE A 792 22.01 7.96 26.41
CA ILE A 792 20.69 7.62 25.87
C ILE A 792 19.88 8.89 25.60
N ILE A 793 19.80 9.83 26.55
CA ILE A 793 19.08 11.11 26.38
C ILE A 793 19.65 11.88 25.19
N LYS A 794 20.98 12.00 25.09
CA LYS A 794 21.61 12.70 23.96
C LYS A 794 21.25 12.08 22.62
N ASP A 795 21.27 10.75 22.52
CA ASP A 795 20.91 10.03 21.29
C ASP A 795 19.40 10.16 20.95
N LEU A 796 18.52 10.08 21.95
CA LEU A 796 17.06 10.24 21.78
C LEU A 796 16.68 11.63 21.23
N ILE A 797 17.37 12.67 21.72
CA ILE A 797 17.11 14.07 21.33
C ILE A 797 17.70 14.37 19.96
N SER A 798 18.98 14.05 19.76
CA SER A 798 19.72 14.46 18.56
C SER A 798 19.46 13.59 17.34
N LYS A 799 19.13 12.30 17.52
CA LYS A 799 18.99 11.35 16.40
C LYS A 799 17.57 10.82 16.22
N GLN A 800 16.84 10.54 17.31
CA GLN A 800 15.52 9.88 17.21
C GLN A 800 14.35 10.87 17.16
N HIS A 801 14.62 12.15 17.46
CA HIS A 801 13.64 13.22 17.48
C HIS A 801 12.34 12.82 18.21
N MET A 802 12.45 12.20 19.38
CA MET A 802 11.31 11.75 20.20
C MET A 802 10.31 12.88 20.52
N PHE A 803 9.04 12.59 20.73
CA PHE A 803 8.05 13.63 21.02
C PHE A 803 8.12 14.13 22.46
N ALA A 804 8.03 13.23 23.45
CA ALA A 804 8.03 13.57 24.88
C ALA A 804 8.54 12.41 25.74
N PHE A 805 9.04 12.71 26.94
CA PHE A 805 9.29 11.71 27.98
C PHE A 805 8.00 11.49 28.78
N ILE A 806 7.65 10.24 29.04
CA ILE A 806 6.54 9.89 29.94
C ILE A 806 7.09 9.10 31.11
N ASP A 807 6.78 9.55 32.33
CA ASP A 807 7.10 8.86 33.59
C ASP A 807 8.54 8.32 33.63
N PRO A 808 9.56 9.18 33.42
CA PRO A 808 10.94 8.74 33.52
C PRO A 808 11.27 8.36 34.96
N ASP A 809 11.58 7.08 35.19
CA ASP A 809 12.10 6.55 36.45
C ASP A 809 13.56 7.02 36.58
N ILE A 810 13.76 8.21 37.17
CA ILE A 810 15.07 8.82 37.43
C ILE A 810 15.12 9.28 38.89
N SER A 811 15.77 8.48 39.71
CA SER A 811 15.95 8.75 41.14
C SER A 811 17.03 9.78 41.48
N ASP A 812 18.03 9.96 40.60
CA ASP A 812 19.26 10.72 40.87
C ASP A 812 19.12 12.21 40.51
N THR A 813 19.52 13.09 41.43
CA THR A 813 19.35 14.55 41.31
C THR A 813 20.15 15.16 40.16
N LEU A 814 21.38 14.70 39.93
CA LEU A 814 22.25 15.17 38.85
C LEU A 814 21.70 14.79 37.47
N THR A 815 21.15 13.58 37.35
CA THR A 815 20.60 13.04 36.11
C THR A 815 19.25 13.69 35.78
N ALA A 816 18.39 13.91 36.79
CA ALA A 816 17.15 14.66 36.62
C ALA A 816 17.40 16.11 36.20
N SER A 817 18.39 16.78 36.80
CA SER A 817 18.79 18.15 36.41
C SER A 817 19.25 18.21 34.96
N TYR A 818 20.06 17.23 34.52
CA TYR A 818 20.49 17.12 33.13
C TYR A 818 19.31 16.90 32.18
N LEU A 819 18.37 16.01 32.52
CA LEU A 819 17.17 15.77 31.70
C LEU A 819 16.34 17.04 31.53
N ILE A 820 16.10 17.80 32.60
CA ILE A 820 15.34 19.06 32.56
C ILE A 820 16.06 20.11 31.72
N GLU A 821 17.39 20.24 31.86
CA GLU A 821 18.19 21.15 31.04
C GLU A 821 18.04 20.81 29.54
N GLN A 822 18.21 19.54 29.18
CA GLN A 822 18.06 19.09 27.79
C GLN A 822 16.63 19.24 27.27
N SER A 823 15.63 18.98 28.12
CA SER A 823 14.23 19.20 27.82
C SER A 823 13.94 20.67 27.51
N ASN A 824 14.45 21.61 28.31
CA ASN A 824 14.29 23.06 28.11
C ASN A 824 14.95 23.55 26.82
N ILE A 825 16.19 23.13 26.55
CA ILE A 825 16.94 23.50 25.34
C ILE A 825 16.20 23.06 24.07
N ASN A 826 15.65 21.84 24.07
CA ASN A 826 15.08 21.21 22.88
C ASN A 826 13.54 21.25 22.80
N GLN A 827 12.88 21.94 23.73
CA GLN A 827 11.41 22.03 23.82
C GLN A 827 10.70 20.66 23.90
N ILE A 828 11.23 19.75 24.70
CA ILE A 828 10.71 18.37 24.82
C ILE A 828 9.88 18.24 26.10
N PRO A 829 8.56 17.96 26.01
CA PRO A 829 7.73 17.72 27.18
C PRO A 829 8.22 16.52 28.01
N ILE A 830 8.19 16.68 29.33
CA ILE A 830 8.32 15.61 30.32
C ILE A 830 6.95 15.53 31.01
N ILE A 831 6.24 14.43 30.82
CA ILE A 831 4.86 14.25 31.28
C ILE A 831 4.84 13.22 32.40
N SER A 832 4.21 13.56 33.51
CA SER A 832 3.99 12.66 34.65
C SER A 832 5.28 12.05 35.20
N SER A 833 6.31 12.85 35.50
CA SER A 833 7.53 12.37 36.17
C SER A 833 7.25 11.81 37.57
N GLU A 834 8.13 10.90 38.03
CA GLU A 834 8.03 10.32 39.38
C GLU A 834 7.90 11.38 40.46
N SER A 835 6.90 11.20 41.33
CA SER A 835 6.50 12.17 42.36
C SER A 835 7.52 12.35 43.49
N SER A 836 8.45 11.42 43.62
CA SER A 836 9.50 11.38 44.66
C SER A 836 10.63 12.37 44.41
N ASN A 837 10.94 12.67 43.15
CA ASN A 837 12.06 13.53 42.79
C ASN A 837 11.62 15.00 42.68
N LEU A 838 11.86 15.76 43.74
CA LEU A 838 11.45 17.17 43.85
C LEU A 838 12.05 18.12 42.82
N ILE A 839 13.10 17.71 42.10
CA ILE A 839 13.66 18.55 41.05
C ILE A 839 12.61 18.79 39.96
N PHE A 840 11.79 17.79 39.63
CA PHE A 840 10.67 17.97 38.68
C PHE A 840 9.56 18.84 39.25
N ARG A 841 9.47 18.99 40.58
CA ARG A 841 8.49 19.86 41.24
C ARG A 841 8.76 21.35 41.00
N LYS A 842 10.03 21.74 40.86
CA LYS A 842 10.41 23.13 40.54
C LYS A 842 9.87 23.50 39.15
N PHE A 843 9.37 24.72 39.01
CA PHE A 843 8.78 25.15 37.74
C PHE A 843 9.81 25.10 36.61
N SER A 844 9.48 24.32 35.59
CA SER A 844 10.13 24.31 34.28
C SER A 844 9.06 24.22 33.22
N LYS A 845 9.21 25.01 32.15
CA LYS A 845 8.22 25.17 31.07
C LYS A 845 7.86 23.86 30.36
N ASN A 846 8.74 22.87 30.39
CA ASN A 846 8.57 21.64 29.64
C ASN A 846 8.26 20.45 30.55
N VAL A 847 8.14 20.64 31.87
CA VAL A 847 7.79 19.59 32.82
C VAL A 847 6.31 19.72 33.17
N PHE A 848 5.54 18.64 33.08
CA PHE A 848 4.13 18.59 33.43
C PHE A 848 3.89 17.46 34.43
N ASN A 849 3.87 17.79 35.71
CA ASN A 849 3.57 16.82 36.76
C ASN A 849 2.07 16.60 36.81
N LEU A 850 1.57 15.50 36.26
CA LEU A 850 0.14 15.18 36.32
C LEU A 850 -0.26 14.72 37.73
N LEU A 851 0.60 13.90 38.35
CA LEU A 851 0.37 13.28 39.65
C LEU A 851 0.83 14.19 40.82
N PRO A 852 0.29 14.02 42.03
CA PRO A 852 0.69 14.81 43.20
C PRO A 852 2.12 14.47 43.64
N SER A 853 2.91 15.47 44.03
CA SER A 853 4.26 15.23 44.55
C SER A 853 4.25 14.53 45.90
N ILE A 854 5.38 13.93 46.28
CA ILE A 854 5.52 13.25 47.58
C ILE A 854 5.27 14.18 48.77
N ILE A 855 5.61 15.46 48.65
CA ILE A 855 5.31 16.47 49.68
C ILE A 855 3.81 16.71 49.77
N ASP A 856 3.13 16.86 48.64
CA ASP A 856 1.69 17.13 48.62
C ASP A 856 0.93 15.94 49.26
N GLN A 857 1.33 14.70 48.94
CA GLN A 857 0.77 13.48 49.54
C GLN A 857 1.06 13.40 51.05
N SER A 858 2.30 13.70 51.45
CA SER A 858 2.73 13.67 52.86
C SER A 858 1.95 14.68 53.70
N VAL A 859 1.81 15.91 53.22
CA VAL A 859 1.05 16.97 53.90
C VAL A 859 -0.44 16.62 53.95
N ALA A 860 -0.99 15.97 52.93
CA ALA A 860 -2.36 15.46 52.95
C ALA A 860 -2.60 14.42 54.04
N LEU A 861 -1.72 13.43 54.13
CA LEU A 861 -1.78 12.42 55.18
C LEU A 861 -1.58 13.04 56.57
N ILE A 862 -0.59 13.92 56.73
CA ILE A 862 -0.31 14.59 58.00
C ILE A 862 -1.51 15.43 58.46
N ASN A 863 -2.08 16.26 57.59
CA ASN A 863 -3.27 17.07 57.91
C ASN A 863 -4.44 16.19 58.37
N TYR A 864 -4.72 15.12 57.65
CA TYR A 864 -5.76 14.18 58.03
C TYR A 864 -5.49 13.52 59.38
N PHE A 865 -4.25 13.11 59.63
CA PHE A 865 -3.86 12.52 60.90
C PHE A 865 -3.98 13.50 62.06
N ILE A 866 -3.66 14.78 61.84
CA ILE A 866 -3.82 15.84 62.84
C ILE A 866 -5.28 16.08 63.15
N SER A 867 -6.11 16.23 62.11
CA SER A 867 -7.53 16.53 62.26
C SER A 867 -8.29 15.39 62.95
N ASN A 868 -7.97 14.14 62.63
CA ASN A 868 -8.69 12.98 63.13
C ASN A 868 -8.05 12.33 64.38
N PHE A 869 -6.75 12.52 64.62
CA PHE A 869 -6.00 11.92 65.72
C PHE A 869 -5.06 12.92 66.44
N PRO A 870 -5.59 14.03 67.00
CA PRO A 870 -4.77 15.13 67.54
C PRO A 870 -3.90 14.75 68.76
N SER A 871 -4.20 13.61 69.42
CA SER A 871 -3.46 13.14 70.60
C SER A 871 -2.29 12.19 70.29
N LYS A 872 -2.13 11.75 69.03
CA LYS A 872 -1.09 10.79 68.62
C LYS A 872 0.12 11.50 68.04
N SER A 873 1.33 10.94 68.22
CA SER A 873 2.53 11.46 67.56
C SER A 873 2.72 10.82 66.19
N ILE A 874 3.24 11.59 65.23
CA ILE A 874 3.50 11.13 63.86
C ILE A 874 5.00 10.82 63.75
N ILE A 875 5.32 9.60 63.36
CA ILE A 875 6.68 9.13 63.14
C ILE A 875 6.86 8.85 61.66
N ILE A 876 7.85 9.50 61.05
CA ILE A 876 8.26 9.26 59.67
C ILE A 876 9.40 8.24 59.69
N LEU A 877 9.15 7.07 59.10
CA LEU A 877 10.12 6.00 58.95
C LEU A 877 10.71 6.02 57.54
N LEU A 878 12.02 6.19 57.46
CA LEU A 878 12.77 6.26 56.21
C LEU A 878 13.66 5.04 56.04
N GLU A 879 13.66 4.44 54.87
CA GLU A 879 14.65 3.45 54.50
C GLU A 879 16.04 4.09 54.33
N ASN A 880 17.10 3.41 54.79
CA ASN A 880 18.49 3.83 54.59
C ASN A 880 18.96 3.50 53.16
N ASP A 881 18.27 4.03 52.16
CA ASP A 881 18.67 3.96 50.76
C ASP A 881 18.96 5.39 50.25
N ASN A 882 19.92 5.51 49.32
CA ASN A 882 20.29 6.77 48.69
C ASN A 882 19.07 7.47 48.07
N TYR A 883 18.08 6.70 47.57
CA TYR A 883 16.82 7.21 47.05
C TYR A 883 16.06 8.10 48.06
N TRP A 884 15.98 7.69 49.33
CA TRP A 884 15.21 8.37 50.36
C TRP A 884 16.03 9.42 51.11
N TYR A 885 17.33 9.18 51.27
CA TYR A 885 18.24 10.02 52.04
C TYR A 885 18.93 11.14 51.24
N GLU A 886 19.18 10.99 49.94
CA GLU A 886 19.88 12.00 49.13
C GLU A 886 18.95 13.09 48.57
N ASN A 887 17.63 12.89 48.64
CA ASN A 887 16.66 13.87 48.15
C ASN A 887 16.28 14.86 49.28
N ASP A 888 16.45 16.16 49.06
CA ASP A 888 16.22 17.27 50.02
C ASP A 888 14.75 17.43 50.50
N TRP A 889 13.84 16.54 50.10
CA TRP A 889 12.40 16.65 50.36
C TRP A 889 12.03 16.63 51.83
N ILE A 890 12.84 15.99 52.67
CA ILE A 890 12.65 15.97 54.12
C ILE A 890 12.87 17.34 54.73
N ASN A 891 13.87 18.09 54.23
CA ASN A 891 14.15 19.44 54.69
C ASN A 891 13.01 20.38 54.27
N ASP A 892 12.57 20.29 53.00
CA ASP A 892 11.43 21.05 52.49
C ASP A 892 10.13 20.74 53.24
N LEU A 893 9.89 19.46 53.54
CA LEU A 893 8.73 19.02 54.34
C LEU A 893 8.84 19.54 55.78
N SER A 894 10.02 19.52 56.38
CA SER A 894 10.27 20.07 57.72
C SER A 894 9.99 21.57 57.76
N ASP A 895 10.49 22.34 56.79
CA ASP A 895 10.28 23.79 56.68
C ASP A 895 8.79 24.13 56.52
N ILE A 896 8.06 23.38 55.69
CA ILE A 896 6.61 23.53 55.51
C ILE A 896 5.85 23.27 56.83
N LEU A 897 6.30 22.30 57.62
CA LEU A 897 5.64 21.91 58.87
C LEU A 897 5.97 22.87 60.02
N GLU A 898 7.18 23.46 60.06
CA GLU A 898 7.59 24.46 61.05
C GLU A 898 6.80 25.77 60.96
N ASP A 899 6.36 26.18 59.76
CA ASP A 899 5.64 27.44 59.54
C ASP A 899 4.15 27.41 59.93
N GLY A 900 3.58 26.23 60.28
CA GLY A 900 2.14 26.10 60.51
C GLY A 900 1.67 25.08 61.56
N PHE A 901 2.51 24.16 62.03
CA PHE A 901 2.07 23.02 62.83
C PHE A 901 2.91 22.81 64.11
N VAL A 902 2.30 22.94 65.30
CA VAL A 902 2.97 22.64 66.58
C VAL A 902 2.79 21.15 66.92
N ILE A 903 3.63 20.28 66.35
CA ILE A 903 3.51 18.81 66.53
C ILE A 903 4.88 18.17 66.82
N LYS A 904 4.89 17.12 67.64
CA LYS A 904 6.05 16.22 67.83
C LYS A 904 6.17 15.24 66.65
N ILE A 905 6.66 15.70 65.51
CA ILE A 905 7.06 14.81 64.41
C ILE A 905 8.47 14.28 64.72
N LYS A 906 8.68 12.97 64.55
CA LYS A 906 10.01 12.35 64.67
C LYS A 906 10.37 11.61 63.39
N ILE A 907 11.57 11.88 62.88
CA ILE A 907 12.12 11.20 61.72
C ILE A 907 13.09 10.13 62.22
N GLN A 908 12.89 8.88 61.81
CA GLN A 908 13.70 7.75 62.24
C GLN A 908 13.97 6.78 61.08
N SER A 909 15.06 6.02 61.19
CA SER A 909 15.40 4.99 60.21
C SER A 909 14.54 3.74 60.42
N LEU A 910 14.04 3.17 59.32
CA LEU A 910 13.26 1.93 59.29
C LEU A 910 13.99 0.77 59.98
N ASN A 911 15.33 0.71 59.83
CA ASN A 911 16.15 -0.37 60.37
C ASN A 911 16.33 -0.30 61.90
N THR A 912 16.19 0.89 62.49
CA THR A 912 16.47 1.12 63.92
C THR A 912 15.19 1.16 64.77
N TYR A 913 14.03 1.42 64.16
CA TYR A 913 12.78 1.54 64.88
C TYR A 913 12.12 0.17 65.14
N ARG A 914 12.15 -0.26 66.40
CA ARG A 914 11.57 -1.54 66.88
C ARG A 914 10.47 -1.38 67.94
N GLN A 915 10.17 -0.16 68.39
CA GLN A 915 9.18 0.10 69.44
C GLN A 915 7.95 0.81 68.86
N VAL A 916 6.92 0.06 68.51
CA VAL A 916 5.63 0.60 68.06
C VAL A 916 4.75 0.84 69.29
N LYS A 917 4.51 2.10 69.66
CA LYS A 917 3.61 2.48 70.78
C LYS A 917 2.61 3.51 70.30
N ASP A 918 1.33 3.15 70.12
CA ASP A 918 0.17 4.04 69.86
C ASP A 918 0.30 5.18 68.82
N ASP A 919 1.42 5.26 68.11
CA ASP A 919 1.82 6.33 67.21
C ASP A 919 1.31 6.07 65.78
N ILE A 920 1.33 7.14 64.97
CA ILE A 920 1.01 7.10 63.55
C ILE A 920 2.32 6.95 62.78
N LEU A 921 2.42 5.94 61.93
CA LEU A 921 3.62 5.64 61.14
C LEU A 921 3.41 6.08 59.70
N LEU A 922 4.22 7.03 59.23
CA LEU A 922 4.36 7.34 57.81
C LEU A 922 5.60 6.63 57.29
N ILE A 923 5.44 5.65 56.42
CA ILE A 923 6.56 4.79 55.99
C ILE A 923 6.96 5.14 54.55
N PHE A 924 8.26 5.37 54.36
CA PHE A 924 8.90 5.66 53.07
C PHE A 924 9.98 4.61 52.83
N THR A 925 9.68 3.63 51.98
CA THR A 925 10.54 2.48 51.69
C THR A 925 10.11 1.81 50.39
N GLN A 926 10.94 0.93 49.84
CA GLN A 926 10.58 0.06 48.74
C GLN A 926 9.51 -0.98 49.15
N PRO A 927 8.60 -1.39 48.24
CA PRO A 927 7.52 -2.36 48.49
C PRO A 927 7.94 -3.61 49.28
N ASN A 928 9.01 -4.28 48.83
CA ASN A 928 9.48 -5.51 49.46
C ASN A 928 9.97 -5.30 50.90
N ASN A 929 10.60 -4.17 51.18
CA ASN A 929 11.11 -3.84 52.51
C ASN A 929 9.98 -3.44 53.46
N PHE A 930 8.93 -2.80 52.95
CA PHE A 930 7.70 -2.58 53.70
C PHE A 930 7.04 -3.90 54.14
N ILE A 931 6.86 -4.86 53.22
CA ILE A 931 6.23 -6.16 53.54
C ILE A 931 7.04 -6.89 54.61
N GLN A 932 8.37 -6.94 54.46
CA GLN A 932 9.27 -7.52 55.46
C GLN A 932 9.17 -6.80 56.81
N TYR A 933 9.14 -5.47 56.80
CA TYR A 933 9.01 -4.67 58.01
C TYR A 933 7.67 -4.92 58.73
N TYR A 934 6.57 -5.01 57.98
CA TYR A 934 5.25 -5.30 58.53
C TYR A 934 5.21 -6.66 59.22
N TYR A 935 5.68 -7.73 58.56
CA TYR A 935 5.69 -9.07 59.15
C TYR A 935 6.61 -9.20 60.35
N SER A 936 7.75 -8.51 60.34
CA SER A 936 8.73 -8.59 61.43
C SER A 936 8.35 -7.77 62.67
N ASN A 937 7.66 -6.63 62.52
CA ASN A 937 7.48 -5.68 63.61
C ASN A 937 6.03 -5.31 63.93
N ILE A 938 5.09 -5.44 62.98
CA ILE A 938 3.72 -4.89 63.12
C ILE A 938 2.65 -5.98 63.16
N HIS A 939 2.82 -7.06 62.38
CA HIS A 939 1.77 -8.05 62.08
C HIS A 939 1.09 -8.67 63.33
N ASN A 940 1.85 -8.89 64.41
CA ASN A 940 1.38 -9.56 65.64
C ASN A 940 0.98 -8.62 66.78
N LEU A 941 0.94 -7.29 66.57
CA LEU A 941 0.56 -6.34 67.61
C LEU A 941 -0.96 -6.35 67.87
N GLN A 942 -1.37 -6.39 69.15
CA GLN A 942 -2.78 -6.32 69.56
C GLN A 942 -3.41 -4.96 69.22
N ASP A 943 -2.70 -3.87 69.49
CA ASP A 943 -3.08 -2.51 69.08
C ASP A 943 -2.19 -2.09 67.90
N LYS A 944 -2.73 -2.23 66.68
CA LYS A 944 -1.99 -1.90 65.46
C LYS A 944 -1.84 -0.38 65.30
N PRO A 945 -0.65 0.13 64.95
CA PRO A 945 -0.45 1.55 64.64
C PRO A 945 -1.23 1.91 63.37
N ILE A 946 -1.60 3.18 63.23
CA ILE A 946 -2.17 3.68 61.97
C ILE A 946 -1.00 3.94 61.03
N ILE A 947 -1.05 3.36 59.83
CA ILE A 947 0.05 3.38 58.87
C ILE A 947 -0.37 4.18 57.64
N GLY A 948 0.30 5.29 57.38
CA GLY A 948 0.16 6.04 56.14
C GLY A 948 1.14 5.53 55.07
N LEU A 949 0.62 5.25 53.88
CA LEU A 949 1.39 4.81 52.71
C LEU A 949 1.33 5.87 51.61
N ILE A 950 2.49 6.11 50.98
CA ILE A 950 2.66 7.00 49.83
C ILE A 950 2.62 6.25 48.49
N SER A 951 2.47 6.98 47.39
CA SER A 951 2.34 6.45 46.03
C SER A 951 3.40 5.43 45.65
N ASP A 952 4.65 5.63 46.07
CA ASP A 952 5.76 4.77 45.69
C ASP A 952 5.66 3.36 46.32
N ILE A 953 4.85 3.22 47.37
CA ILE A 953 4.56 1.94 48.02
C ILE A 953 3.25 1.35 47.50
N TYR A 954 2.14 2.10 47.54
CA TYR A 954 0.81 1.52 47.27
C TYR A 954 0.51 1.28 45.79
N ASN A 955 1.32 1.81 44.86
CA ASN A 955 1.07 1.68 43.42
C ASN A 955 1.46 0.31 42.82
N THR A 956 2.15 -0.57 43.55
CA THR A 956 2.62 -1.85 43.03
C THR A 956 1.62 -2.99 43.22
N ILE A 957 1.62 -3.96 42.28
CA ILE A 957 0.79 -5.17 42.37
C ILE A 957 1.02 -5.87 43.71
N GLU A 958 2.29 -6.11 44.06
CA GLU A 958 2.71 -6.80 45.29
C GLU A 958 2.07 -6.19 46.55
N ILE A 959 2.05 -4.86 46.65
CA ILE A 959 1.48 -4.16 47.81
C ILE A 959 -0.03 -4.15 47.75
N SER A 960 -0.62 -3.95 46.58
CA SER A 960 -2.08 -3.98 46.44
C SER A 960 -2.65 -5.34 46.86
N GLU A 961 -2.10 -6.45 46.37
CA GLU A 961 -2.48 -7.82 46.75
C GLU A 961 -2.24 -8.08 48.23
N PHE A 962 -1.09 -7.64 48.76
CA PHE A 962 -0.76 -7.73 50.17
C PHE A 962 -1.79 -7.02 51.05
N LEU A 963 -2.11 -5.76 50.76
CA LEU A 963 -3.10 -4.98 51.50
C LEU A 963 -4.51 -5.59 51.41
N TYR A 964 -4.92 -6.10 50.25
CA TYR A 964 -6.18 -6.81 50.09
C TYR A 964 -6.25 -8.11 50.91
N SER A 965 -5.13 -8.83 51.02
CA SER A 965 -5.05 -10.08 51.78
C SER A 965 -5.20 -9.87 53.29
N LEU A 966 -4.69 -8.75 53.82
CA LEU A 966 -4.64 -8.48 55.26
C LEU A 966 -5.97 -8.04 55.87
N ASN A 967 -6.87 -7.45 55.06
CA ASN A 967 -8.15 -6.88 55.53
C ASN A 967 -8.00 -6.00 56.78
N ASP A 968 -6.93 -5.20 56.82
CA ASP A 968 -6.56 -4.41 57.98
C ASP A 968 -6.96 -2.95 57.80
N PRO A 969 -7.86 -2.40 58.63
CA PRO A 969 -8.22 -0.99 58.56
C PRO A 969 -7.06 -0.04 58.92
N SER A 970 -5.94 -0.51 59.46
CA SER A 970 -4.86 0.40 59.90
C SER A 970 -4.18 1.18 58.77
N PHE A 971 -4.31 0.76 57.51
CA PHE A 971 -3.63 1.41 56.38
C PHE A 971 -4.46 2.53 55.76
N ILE A 972 -3.82 3.68 55.62
CA ILE A 972 -4.38 4.87 55.00
C ILE A 972 -3.43 5.32 53.91
N TYR A 973 -3.96 5.65 52.73
CA TYR A 973 -3.16 6.04 51.58
C TYR A 973 -3.90 7.10 50.76
N THR A 974 -3.17 7.74 49.84
CA THR A 974 -3.69 8.88 49.06
C THR A 974 -3.81 8.58 47.57
N PRO A 975 -4.82 7.82 47.10
CA PRO A 975 -5.00 7.58 45.67
C PRO A 975 -5.48 8.84 44.95
N VAL A 976 -5.23 8.89 43.64
CA VAL A 976 -5.66 10.00 42.77
C VAL A 976 -7.16 9.94 42.45
N ILE A 977 -7.67 8.74 42.13
CA ILE A 977 -9.07 8.45 41.80
C ILE A 977 -9.47 7.12 42.48
N GLU A 978 -10.76 6.96 42.74
CA GLU A 978 -11.32 5.70 43.21
C GLU A 978 -11.49 4.69 42.05
N LEU A 979 -10.66 3.65 42.07
CA LEU A 979 -10.60 2.60 41.04
C LEU A 979 -11.86 1.73 40.94
N LEU A 980 -12.73 1.76 41.95
CA LEU A 980 -13.97 0.98 42.04
C LEU A 980 -15.22 1.86 41.94
N ASN A 981 -15.05 3.18 41.75
CA ASN A 981 -16.18 4.09 41.67
C ASN A 981 -16.84 4.03 40.29
N VAL A 982 -17.96 3.33 40.19
CA VAL A 982 -18.74 3.23 38.95
C VAL A 982 -19.39 4.57 38.56
N SER A 983 -19.42 5.57 39.46
CA SER A 983 -19.87 6.93 39.14
C SER A 983 -18.76 7.84 38.58
N SER A 984 -17.49 7.43 38.70
CA SER A 984 -16.36 8.14 38.09
C SER A 984 -16.32 7.86 36.58
N TYR A 985 -16.22 8.93 35.79
CA TYR A 985 -16.13 8.83 34.33
C TYR A 985 -14.81 8.17 33.92
N VAL A 986 -13.70 8.59 34.52
CA VAL A 986 -12.37 8.06 34.21
C VAL A 986 -12.29 6.57 34.54
N THR A 987 -12.76 6.16 35.72
CA THR A 987 -12.75 4.75 36.15
C THR A 987 -13.65 3.88 35.27
N THR A 988 -14.83 4.37 34.89
CA THR A 988 -15.74 3.62 34.00
C THR A 988 -15.12 3.43 32.62
N LYS A 989 -14.54 4.49 32.04
CA LYS A 989 -13.87 4.43 30.74
C LYS A 989 -12.63 3.52 30.80
N PHE A 990 -11.88 3.58 31.90
CA PHE A 990 -10.74 2.69 32.15
C PHE A 990 -11.15 1.22 32.15
N HIS A 991 -12.17 0.82 32.94
CA HIS A 991 -12.63 -0.57 32.99
C HIS A 991 -13.13 -1.09 31.64
N GLN A 992 -13.87 -0.26 30.89
CA GLN A 992 -14.36 -0.63 29.55
C GLN A 992 -13.22 -0.92 28.57
N VAL A 993 -12.21 -0.05 28.54
CA VAL A 993 -11.10 -0.15 27.58
C VAL A 993 -10.08 -1.22 27.99
N PHE A 994 -9.77 -1.29 29.29
CA PHE A 994 -8.76 -2.21 29.82
C PHE A 994 -9.21 -3.68 29.77
N GLN A 995 -10.50 -3.97 30.00
CA GLN A 995 -11.05 -5.34 29.89
C GLN A 995 -10.93 -5.92 28.47
N ASN A 996 -11.05 -5.09 27.43
CA ASN A 996 -10.87 -5.51 26.03
C ASN A 996 -9.40 -5.79 25.71
N TYR A 997 -8.47 -5.08 26.36
CA TYR A 997 -7.04 -5.18 26.09
C TYR A 997 -6.40 -6.44 26.71
N ASN A 998 -6.75 -6.79 27.95
CA ASN A 998 -6.10 -7.92 28.63
C ASN A 998 -7.10 -8.77 29.44
N SER A 999 -7.68 -9.77 28.79
CA SER A 999 -8.70 -10.67 29.39
C SER A 999 -8.19 -11.55 30.54
N THR A 1000 -6.87 -11.59 30.78
CA THR A 1000 -6.21 -12.51 31.72
C THR A 1000 -5.80 -11.87 33.05
N PHE A 1001 -5.85 -10.54 33.19
CA PHE A 1001 -5.42 -9.85 34.41
C PHE A 1001 -6.60 -9.47 35.34
N PRO A 1002 -6.67 -9.96 36.60
CA PRO A 1002 -7.82 -9.74 37.48
C PRO A 1002 -7.78 -8.45 38.32
N SER A 1003 -6.68 -7.69 38.36
CA SER A 1003 -6.56 -6.54 39.26
C SER A 1003 -5.81 -5.38 38.62
N SER A 1004 -6.55 -4.33 38.27
CA SER A 1004 -6.02 -3.03 37.85
C SER A 1004 -5.32 -2.32 39.02
N THR A 1005 -4.00 -2.07 38.92
CA THR A 1005 -3.27 -1.29 39.92
C THR A 1005 -3.43 0.21 39.73
N ASN A 1006 -3.15 0.99 40.78
CA ASN A 1006 -3.11 2.44 40.68
C ASN A 1006 -2.03 2.92 39.67
N LYS A 1007 -0.95 2.15 39.45
CA LYS A 1007 0.07 2.46 38.45
C LYS A 1007 -0.45 2.33 37.01
N VAL A 1008 -1.24 1.29 36.72
CA VAL A 1008 -1.96 1.15 35.43
C VAL A 1008 -2.92 2.32 35.22
N LEU A 1009 -3.69 2.70 36.26
CA LEU A 1009 -4.61 3.84 36.18
C LEU A 1009 -3.86 5.16 35.94
N ASN A 1010 -2.72 5.39 36.58
CA ASN A 1010 -1.88 6.57 36.33
C ASN A 1010 -1.39 6.65 34.87
N GLY A 1011 -1.03 5.50 34.29
CA GLY A 1011 -0.72 5.37 32.86
C GLY A 1011 -1.91 5.75 31.98
N PHE A 1012 -3.10 5.24 32.30
CA PHE A 1012 -4.34 5.56 31.58
C PHE A 1012 -4.72 7.06 31.68
N ILE A 1013 -4.61 7.68 32.86
CA ILE A 1013 -4.83 9.12 33.05
C ILE A 1013 -3.84 9.93 32.21
N THR A 1014 -2.59 9.48 32.13
CA THR A 1014 -1.57 10.13 31.30
C THR A 1014 -1.90 10.04 29.82
N ALA A 1015 -2.38 8.88 29.34
CA ALA A 1015 -2.87 8.72 27.97
C ALA A 1015 -4.07 9.63 27.67
N LEU A 1016 -5.04 9.71 28.59
CA LEU A 1016 -6.20 10.59 28.46
C LEU A 1016 -5.81 12.07 28.38
N PHE A 1017 -4.87 12.51 29.23
CA PHE A 1017 -4.35 13.86 29.18
C PHE A 1017 -3.70 14.17 27.83
N ILE A 1018 -2.86 13.24 27.32
CA ILE A 1018 -2.23 13.39 26.01
C ILE A 1018 -3.31 13.50 24.92
N ASP A 1019 -4.31 12.61 24.92
CA ASP A 1019 -5.41 12.59 23.96
C ASP A 1019 -6.17 13.94 23.92
N GLU A 1020 -6.60 14.44 25.07
CA GLU A 1020 -7.32 15.72 25.20
C GLU A 1020 -6.49 16.92 24.73
N VAL A 1021 -5.19 16.92 25.04
CA VAL A 1021 -4.30 17.96 24.53
C VAL A 1021 -4.24 17.89 23.00
N PHE A 1022 -4.08 16.71 22.40
CA PHE A 1022 -4.05 16.54 20.94
C PHE A 1022 -5.39 16.84 20.25
N GLU A 1023 -6.53 16.49 20.87
CA GLU A 1023 -7.86 16.87 20.37
C GLU A 1023 -8.00 18.38 20.25
N SER A 1024 -7.52 19.12 21.24
CA SER A 1024 -7.70 20.57 21.31
C SER A 1024 -7.01 21.36 20.18
N PHE A 1025 -6.12 20.73 19.41
CA PHE A 1025 -5.49 21.31 18.21
C PHE A 1025 -5.56 20.40 16.98
N ILE A 1026 -6.57 19.53 16.90
CA ILE A 1026 -6.73 18.56 15.80
C ILE A 1026 -6.84 19.23 14.42
N ASN A 1027 -7.38 20.46 14.36
CA ASN A 1027 -7.56 21.26 13.15
C ASN A 1027 -6.28 21.96 12.65
N LEU A 1028 -5.15 21.87 13.38
CA LEU A 1028 -3.88 22.43 12.92
C LEU A 1028 -3.24 21.50 11.88
N LYS A 1029 -2.79 22.08 10.76
CA LYS A 1029 -2.10 21.34 9.69
C LYS A 1029 -0.81 20.66 10.14
N ASN A 1030 -0.04 21.32 11.02
CA ASN A 1030 1.19 20.77 11.59
C ASN A 1030 1.03 20.66 13.11
N LYS A 1031 1.34 19.47 13.64
CA LYS A 1031 1.28 19.13 15.06
C LYS A 1031 2.70 19.10 15.61
N SER A 1032 3.20 20.22 16.15
CA SER A 1032 4.56 20.32 16.67
C SER A 1032 4.63 20.21 18.20
N ARG A 1033 5.82 19.92 18.74
CA ARG A 1033 6.05 19.97 20.21
C ARG A 1033 5.73 21.36 20.78
N ALA A 1034 6.03 22.42 20.03
CA ALA A 1034 5.76 23.79 20.46
C ALA A 1034 4.25 24.07 20.54
N ASP A 1035 3.45 23.53 19.62
CA ASP A 1035 1.99 23.66 19.65
C ASP A 1035 1.41 22.91 20.85
N PHE A 1036 1.91 21.70 21.14
CA PHE A 1036 1.55 20.93 22.33
C PHE A 1036 1.84 21.74 23.61
N LEU A 1037 3.06 22.25 23.76
CA LEU A 1037 3.45 23.08 24.92
C LEU A 1037 2.57 24.32 25.05
N LYS A 1038 2.38 25.05 23.96
CA LYS A 1038 1.55 26.26 23.93
C LYS A 1038 0.12 25.95 24.37
N LYS A 1039 -0.44 24.85 23.88
CA LYS A 1039 -1.83 24.49 24.13
C LYS A 1039 -2.08 24.06 25.57
N VAL A 1040 -1.13 23.38 26.20
CA VAL A 1040 -1.19 23.05 27.63
C VAL A 1040 -1.31 24.31 28.49
N TYR A 1041 -0.50 25.34 28.22
CA TYR A 1041 -0.56 26.60 28.95
C TYR A 1041 -1.75 27.51 28.55
N GLU A 1042 -2.24 27.44 27.31
CA GLU A 1042 -3.47 28.15 26.88
C GLU A 1042 -4.71 27.61 27.60
N ILE A 1043 -4.83 26.29 27.72
CA ILE A 1043 -5.98 25.65 28.38
C ILE A 1043 -5.90 25.84 29.90
N SER A 1044 -4.67 25.83 30.45
CA SER A 1044 -4.33 25.99 31.88
C SER A 1044 -4.90 24.91 32.82
N SER A 1045 -6.16 24.46 32.66
CA SER A 1045 -6.76 23.38 33.42
C SER A 1045 -7.59 22.46 32.52
N PHE A 1046 -7.35 21.15 32.62
CA PHE A 1046 -8.02 20.10 31.85
C PHE A 1046 -9.07 19.41 32.72
N GLU A 1047 -10.27 19.20 32.19
CA GLU A 1047 -11.37 18.50 32.87
C GLU A 1047 -11.57 17.13 32.21
N LEU A 1048 -10.91 16.10 32.76
CA LEU A 1048 -11.02 14.70 32.35
C LEU A 1048 -12.24 14.05 33.02
N GLY A 1049 -13.44 14.51 32.67
CA GLY A 1049 -14.68 14.06 33.32
C GLY A 1049 -14.79 14.52 34.78
N ASP A 1050 -14.56 13.60 35.72
CA ASP A 1050 -14.59 13.86 37.17
C ASP A 1050 -13.24 14.31 37.77
N LEU A 1051 -12.16 14.28 36.97
CA LEU A 1051 -10.82 14.69 37.39
C LEU A 1051 -10.38 15.99 36.71
N LYS A 1052 -9.92 16.94 37.52
CA LYS A 1052 -9.39 18.23 37.06
C LYS A 1052 -7.87 18.28 37.23
N ILE A 1053 -7.14 18.50 36.14
CA ILE A 1053 -5.68 18.61 36.09
C ILE A 1053 -5.30 20.07 35.82
N GLY A 1054 -4.56 20.70 36.72
CA GLY A 1054 -4.03 22.05 36.59
C GLY A 1054 -4.10 22.85 37.91
N SER A 1055 -3.74 24.14 37.92
CA SER A 1055 -3.42 24.99 36.77
C SER A 1055 -1.96 24.89 36.29
N PHE A 1056 -1.76 24.75 34.98
CA PHE A 1056 -0.47 24.97 34.31
C PHE A 1056 -0.35 26.44 33.91
N ILE A 1057 0.58 27.18 34.52
CA ILE A 1057 0.73 28.64 34.34
C ILE A 1057 2.20 28.99 34.05
N ASP A 1058 2.46 29.70 32.97
CA ASP A 1058 3.78 30.26 32.63
C ASP A 1058 3.77 31.79 32.82
N CYS A 1059 4.26 32.24 33.98
CA CYS A 1059 4.31 33.67 34.32
C CYS A 1059 5.55 34.39 33.74
N THR A 1060 6.45 33.68 33.04
CA THR A 1060 7.71 34.27 32.56
C THR A 1060 7.54 35.36 31.50
N SER A 1061 6.37 35.41 30.85
CA SER A 1061 6.02 36.40 29.82
C SER A 1061 5.30 37.65 30.36
N THR A 1062 4.79 37.60 31.59
CA THR A 1062 4.04 38.70 32.21
C THR A 1062 4.90 39.37 33.27
N ASN A 1063 5.19 40.67 33.12
CA ASN A 1063 5.87 41.52 34.14
C ASN A 1063 5.00 41.76 35.39
N ASN A 1064 4.18 40.79 35.80
CA ASN A 1064 3.25 40.90 36.90
C ASN A 1064 3.82 40.14 38.11
N SER A 1065 4.29 40.89 39.12
CA SER A 1065 4.95 40.36 40.32
C SER A 1065 4.06 39.52 41.24
N GLN A 1066 2.78 39.35 40.89
CA GLN A 1066 1.79 38.53 41.61
C GLN A 1066 1.50 37.19 40.93
N CYS A 1067 2.07 36.90 39.75
CA CYS A 1067 1.84 35.65 39.03
C CYS A 1067 2.83 34.57 39.49
N MET A 1068 2.34 33.43 39.99
CA MET A 1068 3.16 32.28 40.39
C MET A 1068 3.14 31.20 39.30
N SER A 1069 4.28 30.95 38.67
CA SER A 1069 4.40 29.91 37.64
C SER A 1069 4.14 28.53 38.22
N CYS A 1070 3.41 27.68 37.49
CA CYS A 1070 3.02 26.37 37.97
C CYS A 1070 3.03 25.27 36.90
N ASN A 1071 3.52 24.09 37.29
CA ASN A 1071 3.72 22.93 36.42
C ASN A 1071 3.13 21.63 37.00
N GLN A 1072 2.09 21.75 37.82
CA GLN A 1072 1.53 20.68 38.64
C GLN A 1072 0.03 20.52 38.36
N GLY A 1073 -0.40 19.27 38.23
CA GLY A 1073 -1.68 18.86 37.68
C GLY A 1073 -2.73 18.60 38.75
N ILE A 1074 -2.74 17.40 39.34
CA ILE A 1074 -3.83 16.97 40.24
C ILE A 1074 -3.69 17.61 41.62
N ARG A 1075 -4.76 18.28 42.08
CA ARG A 1075 -4.82 19.02 43.36
C ARG A 1075 -5.81 18.46 44.37
N SER A 1076 -6.80 17.71 43.91
CA SER A 1076 -7.69 16.94 44.77
C SER A 1076 -7.03 15.61 45.10
N MET A 1077 -6.66 15.43 46.37
CA MET A 1077 -6.20 14.13 46.86
C MET A 1077 -7.32 13.48 47.65
N ILE A 1078 -7.54 12.19 47.37
CA ILE A 1078 -8.48 11.36 48.11
C ILE A 1078 -7.70 10.68 49.22
N ILE A 1079 -8.28 10.56 50.42
CA ILE A 1079 -7.71 9.75 51.50
C ILE A 1079 -8.56 8.49 51.63
N ALA A 1080 -7.94 7.35 51.32
CA ALA A 1080 -8.57 6.04 51.29
C ALA A 1080 -8.03 5.15 52.41
N LYS A 1081 -8.86 4.22 52.86
CA LYS A 1081 -8.53 3.21 53.86
C LYS A 1081 -8.86 1.82 53.33
N THR A 1082 -8.02 0.85 53.63
CA THR A 1082 -8.23 -0.55 53.22
C THR A 1082 -9.33 -1.21 54.05
N ILE A 1083 -10.48 -1.52 53.45
CA ILE A 1083 -11.56 -2.31 54.08
C ILE A 1083 -12.07 -3.32 53.05
N ARG A 1084 -12.13 -4.61 53.42
CA ARG A 1084 -12.77 -5.64 52.59
C ARG A 1084 -14.16 -5.95 53.13
N ILE A 1085 -15.18 -5.32 52.54
CA ILE A 1085 -16.55 -5.86 52.58
C ILE A 1085 -17.17 -5.69 51.18
N GLY A 1086 -17.22 -6.79 50.41
CA GLY A 1086 -18.02 -6.90 49.18
C GLY A 1086 -17.74 -5.85 48.10
N ASP A 1087 -16.47 -5.72 47.69
CA ASP A 1087 -16.00 -4.91 46.55
C ASP A 1087 -15.98 -3.38 46.72
N PHE A 1088 -16.05 -2.83 47.94
CA PHE A 1088 -15.94 -1.37 48.15
C PHE A 1088 -14.84 -0.93 49.12
N VAL A 1089 -14.02 0.04 48.68
CA VAL A 1089 -13.12 0.84 49.51
C VAL A 1089 -13.94 1.95 50.18
N GLN A 1090 -13.90 2.06 51.51
CA GLN A 1090 -14.64 3.11 52.22
C GLN A 1090 -13.81 4.40 52.30
N LEU A 1091 -14.33 5.46 51.69
CA LEU A 1091 -13.77 6.82 51.78
C LEU A 1091 -14.03 7.43 53.16
N ILE A 1092 -13.03 8.11 53.72
CA ILE A 1092 -13.13 8.74 55.04
C ILE A 1092 -13.18 10.27 54.94
N GLU A 1093 -12.42 10.87 54.01
CA GLU A 1093 -12.46 12.32 53.77
C GLU A 1093 -11.85 12.68 52.42
N SER A 1094 -12.44 13.64 51.70
CA SER A 1094 -11.83 14.27 50.52
C SER A 1094 -11.27 15.64 50.92
N GLY A 1095 -9.96 15.73 51.14
CA GLY A 1095 -9.30 17.01 51.34
C GLY A 1095 -9.21 17.78 50.02
N ARG A 1096 -10.07 18.79 49.82
CA ARG A 1096 -9.97 19.70 48.66
C ARG A 1096 -8.98 20.81 48.99
N TYR A 1097 -7.73 20.67 48.57
CA TYR A 1097 -6.78 21.78 48.56
C TYR A 1097 -7.21 22.83 47.52
N SER A 1098 -7.22 24.11 47.88
CA SER A 1098 -7.71 25.19 47.00
C SER A 1098 -6.76 25.46 45.83
N TYR A 1099 -7.31 25.63 44.62
CA TYR A 1099 -6.60 25.79 43.35
C TYR A 1099 -5.75 27.07 43.18
N GLU A 1100 -5.65 27.93 44.20
CA GLU A 1100 -5.00 29.24 44.10
C GLU A 1100 -3.48 29.22 44.27
N THR A 1101 -2.88 28.08 44.68
CA THR A 1101 -1.43 27.95 44.90
C THR A 1101 -0.82 26.84 44.04
N CYS A 1102 0.48 26.94 43.74
CA CYS A 1102 1.22 25.92 43.00
C CYS A 1102 1.62 24.73 43.89
N GLY A 1103 0.64 24.12 44.58
CA GLY A 1103 0.85 23.06 45.57
C GLY A 1103 1.23 23.62 46.93
N VAL A 1104 1.73 22.74 47.81
CA VAL A 1104 2.19 23.15 49.15
C VAL A 1104 3.59 23.77 49.05
N VAL A 1105 3.71 25.08 49.24
CA VAL A 1105 4.98 25.82 49.13
C VAL A 1105 5.42 26.27 50.52
N ALA A 1106 6.70 26.07 50.87
CA ALA A 1106 7.30 26.62 52.10
C ALA A 1106 7.24 28.16 52.05
N SER A 1107 6.92 28.81 53.17
CA SER A 1107 6.91 30.28 53.17
C SER A 1107 8.34 30.78 53.02
N THR A 1108 8.59 31.62 52.02
CA THR A 1108 9.88 32.29 51.90
C THR A 1108 10.02 33.26 53.06
N LYS A 1109 10.97 33.02 53.96
CA LYS A 1109 11.33 33.87 55.12
C LYS A 1109 11.85 35.28 54.76
N ASP A 1110 11.56 35.78 53.56
CA ASP A 1110 12.07 37.07 53.07
C ASP A 1110 11.12 38.25 53.29
N LEU A 1111 9.89 38.04 53.77
CA LEU A 1111 8.99 39.16 54.03
C LEU A 1111 9.00 39.69 55.47
N THR A 1112 9.56 38.96 56.44
CA THR A 1112 9.54 39.39 57.84
C THR A 1112 10.68 40.34 58.18
N SER A 1113 11.84 40.27 57.54
CA SER A 1113 12.99 41.14 57.87
C SER A 1113 12.80 42.58 57.37
N HIS A 1114 12.26 42.78 56.17
CA HIS A 1114 11.98 44.11 55.63
C HIS A 1114 10.72 44.73 56.20
N ILE A 1115 9.67 43.94 56.50
CA ILE A 1115 8.50 44.45 57.21
C ILE A 1115 8.89 44.79 58.66
N LEU A 1116 9.68 43.98 59.38
CA LEU A 1116 10.15 44.38 60.71
C LEU A 1116 11.01 45.64 60.64
N LEU A 1117 11.95 45.76 59.69
CA LEU A 1117 12.81 46.94 59.60
C LEU A 1117 11.99 48.19 59.24
N PHE A 1118 11.02 48.07 58.32
CA PHE A 1118 10.14 49.17 57.93
C PHE A 1118 9.16 49.53 59.05
N VAL A 1119 8.60 48.55 59.75
CA VAL A 1119 7.74 48.73 60.93
C VAL A 1119 8.55 49.29 62.11
N LEU A 1120 9.81 48.90 62.30
CA LEU A 1120 10.69 49.42 63.35
C LEU A 1120 11.12 50.86 63.04
N VAL A 1121 11.43 51.18 61.78
CA VAL A 1121 11.71 52.56 61.34
C VAL A 1121 10.46 53.42 61.46
N ILE A 1122 9.28 52.91 61.09
CA ILE A 1122 8.00 53.59 61.29
C ILE A 1122 7.67 53.74 62.78
N LEU A 1123 7.93 52.74 63.62
CA LEU A 1123 7.71 52.83 65.07
C LEU A 1123 8.70 53.80 65.71
N ILE A 1124 9.97 53.79 65.33
CA ILE A 1124 10.99 54.71 65.87
C ILE A 1124 10.67 56.13 65.44
N THR A 1125 10.30 56.35 64.16
CA THR A 1125 9.86 57.68 63.69
C THR A 1125 8.55 58.10 64.36
N LEU A 1126 7.57 57.22 64.53
CA LEU A 1126 6.33 57.49 65.28
C LEU A 1126 6.60 57.76 66.76
N VAL A 1127 7.55 57.08 67.40
CA VAL A 1127 7.95 57.29 68.81
C VAL A 1127 8.68 58.62 68.95
N ILE A 1128 9.57 58.97 68.03
CA ILE A 1128 10.24 60.29 68.00
C ILE A 1128 9.21 61.40 67.76
N ILE A 1129 8.29 61.21 66.82
CA ILE A 1129 7.17 62.13 66.58
C ILE A 1129 6.25 62.19 67.82
N MET A 1130 6.01 61.07 68.50
CA MET A 1130 5.25 61.02 69.76
C MET A 1130 5.96 61.76 70.87
N ILE A 1131 7.28 61.64 71.03
CA ILE A 1131 8.06 62.35 72.06
C ILE A 1131 8.09 63.85 71.78
N ILE A 1132 8.22 64.24 70.51
CA ILE A 1132 8.12 65.64 70.06
C ILE A 1132 6.70 66.17 70.27
N LEU A 1133 5.67 65.40 69.94
CA LEU A 1133 4.28 65.76 70.21
C LEU A 1133 3.98 65.79 71.70
N LEU A 1134 4.58 64.90 72.51
CA LEU A 1134 4.40 64.87 73.95
C LEU A 1134 5.10 66.06 74.61
N SER A 1135 6.29 66.45 74.13
CA SER A 1135 6.99 67.65 74.61
C SER A 1135 6.22 68.91 74.22
N ILE A 1136 5.72 69.00 72.98
CA ILE A 1136 4.81 70.06 72.52
C ILE A 1136 3.52 70.05 73.33
N LEU A 1137 2.93 68.89 73.64
CA LEU A 1137 1.71 68.75 74.44
C LEU A 1137 1.95 69.12 75.91
N ILE A 1138 3.10 68.79 76.48
CA ILE A 1138 3.46 69.18 77.85
C ILE A 1138 3.69 70.69 77.90
N SER A 1139 4.42 71.26 76.94
CA SER A 1139 4.57 72.72 76.79
C SER A 1139 3.22 73.40 76.55
N TYR A 1140 2.36 72.82 75.72
CA TYR A 1140 1.02 73.32 75.43
C TYR A 1140 0.11 73.21 76.66
N LYS A 1141 0.16 72.12 77.44
CA LYS A 1141 -0.63 71.91 78.66
C LYS A 1141 -0.19 72.83 79.81
N ILE A 1142 1.09 73.19 79.85
CA ILE A 1142 1.61 74.23 80.76
C ILE A 1142 1.14 75.63 80.33
N ILE A 1143 1.08 75.91 79.01
CA ILE A 1143 0.61 77.20 78.47
C ILE A 1143 -0.93 77.35 78.50
N THR A 1144 -1.68 76.25 78.32
CA THR A 1144 -3.15 76.25 78.22
C THR A 1144 -3.88 76.17 79.55
N LYS A 1145 -3.23 75.73 80.63
CA LYS A 1145 -3.76 75.87 82.00
C LYS A 1145 -4.04 77.34 82.39
N GLY A 1146 -3.58 78.30 81.58
CA GLY A 1146 -3.87 79.73 81.72
C GLY A 1146 -4.92 80.32 80.76
N LYS A 1147 -5.61 79.57 79.88
CA LYS A 1147 -6.45 80.19 78.82
C LYS A 1147 -7.91 79.72 78.63
N GLU A 1148 -8.42 78.71 79.35
CA GLU A 1148 -9.83 78.27 79.19
C GLU A 1148 -10.78 78.71 80.31
N SER A 1149 -10.68 79.98 80.72
CA SER A 1149 -11.76 80.71 81.43
C SER A 1149 -12.53 81.65 80.48
N GLN A 1150 -12.43 81.49 79.17
CA GLN A 1150 -12.84 82.52 78.21
C GLN A 1150 -14.28 82.45 77.69
N TYR A 1151 -15.04 81.38 77.92
CA TYR A 1151 -16.39 81.22 77.34
C TYR A 1151 -17.52 80.86 78.33
N ALA A 1152 -17.29 80.95 79.64
CA ALA A 1152 -18.35 80.84 80.64
C ALA A 1152 -19.05 82.21 80.83
N PRO A 1153 -20.38 82.34 80.64
CA PRO A 1153 -21.09 83.62 80.78
C PRO A 1153 -21.17 84.09 82.25
N ILE A 1154 -20.79 85.35 82.50
CA ILE A 1154 -20.56 85.92 83.85
C ILE A 1154 -21.81 86.66 84.42
N SER A 1155 -22.96 86.73 83.72
CA SER A 1155 -24.22 87.20 84.34
C SER A 1155 -25.50 86.74 83.62
N LYS A 1156 -26.61 86.63 84.38
CA LYS A 1156 -27.97 86.11 84.05
C LYS A 1156 -27.98 85.05 82.93
N GLY A 1157 -27.59 83.83 83.27
CA GLY A 1157 -27.61 82.67 82.36
C GLY A 1157 -29.01 82.04 82.25
N THR A 1158 -29.38 81.65 81.03
CA THR A 1158 -30.58 80.83 80.77
C THR A 1158 -30.20 79.36 80.95
N PHE A 1159 -30.86 78.65 81.85
CA PHE A 1159 -30.69 77.22 82.03
C PHE A 1159 -31.73 76.48 81.19
N ALA A 1160 -31.26 75.65 80.27
CA ALA A 1160 -32.11 74.78 79.49
C ALA A 1160 -32.10 73.38 80.13
N PHE A 1161 -33.23 73.01 80.72
CA PHE A 1161 -33.50 71.65 81.17
C PHE A 1161 -34.16 70.92 80.01
N THR A 1162 -33.49 69.89 79.53
CA THR A 1162 -34.02 69.08 78.44
C THR A 1162 -33.91 67.63 78.79
N ASP A 1163 -35.05 66.96 78.75
CA ASP A 1163 -35.16 65.53 78.92
C ASP A 1163 -35.92 64.95 77.74
N ILE A 1164 -35.59 63.72 77.35
CA ILE A 1164 -36.33 62.99 76.33
C ILE A 1164 -37.37 62.16 77.08
N GLN A 1165 -38.63 62.55 76.96
CA GLN A 1165 -39.73 61.88 77.64
C GLN A 1165 -39.76 60.38 77.27
N ASN A 1166 -39.90 59.51 78.26
CA ASN A 1166 -39.84 58.04 78.11
C ASN A 1166 -38.56 57.51 77.45
N SER A 1167 -37.42 58.18 77.63
CA SER A 1167 -36.13 57.77 77.06
C SER A 1167 -35.79 56.30 77.30
N THR A 1168 -36.06 55.75 78.50
CA THR A 1168 -35.79 54.35 78.83
C THR A 1168 -36.61 53.37 77.99
N PHE A 1169 -37.90 53.65 77.77
CA PHE A 1169 -38.75 52.85 76.90
C PHE A 1169 -38.24 52.96 75.45
N LEU A 1170 -37.97 54.17 74.97
CA LEU A 1170 -37.48 54.41 73.60
C LEU A 1170 -36.15 53.69 73.31
N TRP A 1171 -35.23 53.67 74.28
CA TRP A 1171 -33.99 52.90 74.20
C TRP A 1171 -34.23 51.40 74.06
N GLN A 1172 -35.25 50.86 74.74
CA GLN A 1172 -35.61 49.45 74.70
C GLN A 1172 -36.41 49.07 73.46
N THR A 1173 -37.29 49.95 72.96
CA THR A 1173 -38.14 49.65 71.79
C THR A 1173 -37.39 49.85 70.47
N ASN A 1174 -36.57 50.90 70.35
CA ASN A 1174 -35.85 51.20 69.10
C ASN A 1174 -34.57 52.02 69.35
N GLU A 1175 -33.49 51.31 69.72
CA GLU A 1175 -32.19 51.89 70.05
C GLU A 1175 -31.60 52.76 68.92
N LYS A 1176 -31.78 52.35 67.65
CA LYS A 1176 -31.26 53.10 66.49
C LYS A 1176 -31.95 54.45 66.34
N ALA A 1177 -33.28 54.49 66.44
CA ALA A 1177 -34.03 55.74 66.37
C ALA A 1177 -33.64 56.69 67.53
N MET A 1178 -33.44 56.13 68.74
CA MET A 1178 -33.03 56.91 69.90
C MET A 1178 -31.63 57.52 69.75
N LYS A 1179 -30.66 56.81 69.19
CA LYS A 1179 -29.33 57.37 68.88
C LYS A 1179 -29.42 58.55 67.91
N ILE A 1180 -30.27 58.47 66.90
CA ILE A 1180 -30.50 59.57 65.94
C ILE A 1180 -31.18 60.75 66.63
N ALA A 1181 -32.23 60.51 67.41
CA ALA A 1181 -32.93 61.54 68.18
C ALA A 1181 -31.99 62.27 69.15
N LEU A 1182 -31.11 61.55 69.85
CA LEU A 1182 -30.13 62.12 70.76
C LEU A 1182 -29.10 63.00 70.03
N SER A 1183 -28.69 62.59 68.82
CA SER A 1183 -27.77 63.36 67.99
C SER A 1183 -28.38 64.69 67.55
N ILE A 1184 -29.64 64.66 67.11
CA ILE A 1184 -30.40 65.87 66.75
C ILE A 1184 -30.59 66.76 67.98
N HIS A 1185 -31.01 66.18 69.10
CA HIS A 1185 -31.17 66.88 70.37
C HIS A 1185 -29.90 67.62 70.79
N ASN A 1186 -28.75 66.93 70.82
CA ASN A 1186 -27.46 67.54 71.17
C ASN A 1186 -27.05 68.65 70.19
N LYS A 1187 -27.33 68.51 68.89
CA LYS A 1187 -27.05 69.56 67.89
C LYS A 1187 -27.89 70.81 68.13
N ILE A 1188 -29.19 70.64 68.38
CA ILE A 1188 -30.10 71.75 68.70
C ILE A 1188 -29.64 72.43 69.98
N MET A 1189 -29.33 71.66 71.04
CA MET A 1189 -28.88 72.20 72.31
C MET A 1189 -27.58 72.99 72.18
N ARG A 1190 -26.53 72.42 71.57
CA ARG A 1190 -25.26 73.14 71.38
C ARG A 1190 -25.42 74.41 70.57
N ARG A 1191 -26.29 74.41 69.54
CA ARG A 1191 -26.58 75.60 68.74
C ARG A 1191 -27.30 76.66 69.59
N ASN A 1192 -28.31 76.28 70.35
CA ASN A 1192 -29.09 77.22 71.15
C ASN A 1192 -28.30 77.75 72.35
N ILE A 1193 -27.53 76.91 73.06
CA ILE A 1193 -26.61 77.33 74.14
C ILE A 1193 -25.63 78.39 73.62
N LYS A 1194 -25.10 78.19 72.41
CA LYS A 1194 -24.19 79.16 71.77
C LYS A 1194 -24.89 80.47 71.39
N ILE A 1195 -26.13 80.42 70.88
CA ILE A 1195 -26.90 81.60 70.49
C ILE A 1195 -27.33 82.41 71.73
N PHE A 1196 -27.90 81.75 72.73
CA PHE A 1196 -28.49 82.38 73.90
C PHE A 1196 -27.53 82.52 75.08
N LYS A 1197 -26.27 82.08 74.92
CA LYS A 1197 -25.22 82.10 75.95
C LYS A 1197 -25.70 81.51 77.28
N GLY A 1198 -26.34 80.35 77.21
CA GLY A 1198 -26.93 79.63 78.34
C GLY A 1198 -26.09 78.46 78.85
N TYR A 1199 -26.63 77.70 79.80
CA TYR A 1199 -26.08 76.43 80.27
C TYR A 1199 -27.10 75.31 80.02
N GLU A 1200 -26.64 74.15 79.54
CA GLU A 1200 -27.45 72.92 79.54
C GLU A 1200 -27.20 72.17 80.83
N VAL A 1201 -28.28 71.86 81.55
CA VAL A 1201 -28.21 71.10 82.79
C VAL A 1201 -28.48 69.64 82.45
N LYS A 1202 -27.46 68.79 82.60
CA LYS A 1202 -27.61 67.33 82.50
C LYS A 1202 -27.53 66.70 83.87
N THR A 1203 -28.45 65.81 84.17
CA THR A 1203 -28.33 64.91 85.32
C THR A 1203 -27.29 63.85 84.99
N VAL A 1204 -26.13 63.91 85.65
CA VAL A 1204 -25.12 62.85 85.53
C VAL A 1204 -25.61 61.63 86.31
N SER A 1205 -25.99 60.56 85.62
CA SER A 1205 -26.13 59.25 86.25
C SER A 1205 -24.73 58.79 86.65
N ARG A 1206 -24.45 58.73 87.95
CA ARG A 1206 -23.22 58.10 88.48
C ARG A 1206 -23.10 56.69 87.89
N LYS A 1207 -22.05 56.43 87.12
CA LYS A 1207 -21.54 55.09 86.83
C LYS A 1207 -20.10 55.04 87.31
#